data_AF-A0A0C2M829-F1
#
_entry.id   AF-A0A0C2M829-F1
#
_cell.length_a   1.000
_cell.length_b   1.000
_cell.length_c   1.000
_cell.angle_alpha   90.00
_cell.angle_beta   90.00
_cell.angle_gamma   90.00
#
_symmetry.space_group_name_H-M   'P 1'
#
loop_
_entity.id
_entity.type
_entity.pdbx_description
1 polymer ?
#
loop_
_entity_poly.entity_id
_entity_poly.type
_entity_poly.pdbx_seq_one_letter_code
_entity_poly.pdbx_strand_id
1 'polypeptide(L)'
;MTNELNEEEINNRIDLIIIRALLITSNEHQSDPRNVYSDARLQELVIQRILFLCFENVDSETKKLYFSNNGGLGRCTKLLKRTQKAQTCKDCCPDISSSLCEECFRNSEHVIHNHVPGTEKYKLLCHCGDSEVYKNSPPCSMHEIPKNSQSLPEQFILRIRYIIRHLLKYLELLCGDESLLDEHVKDWLLRSENLQQLTDEFKLRGIIYQMEEKGATTNTHRSCLMIFRPENENHEYAYSCVRFANPPGILSEQLLRLHSCGYLCVMYKHTSEDCEALSVKIQQFIHDSLPGSGMYCRFIKVHMLFFMKLSSCLIHLIKDTCLRKSELCDVMSEIVFETSLPEKLFFNTSLWKEIRYNLTYRIVLPSFYSRPGALNFSKFYLQNFYLLYSELLVNNDLNDYLFSLATHFAISKLSFTYLVQNGVLFKILDFISCILNQLGLGRGQSISNVLKKTTAKDINLVYELAAHFNELISLRENRIDDTPEIKSELQRTATRLVQFCIDFDDMEPLTQADIYRENEIPYHKTYNVIRLLHNILASYVNLFLSFDEMGNMIISQFVKIFKIDMQRITANLSPQKAIEKLVTLSDFEKKPFSIFNMSQRLFFDILTECVVKRNLSDELKNTILQDQAFLIFVSQAAMTSLSLEMYFKAGRFINPSNYFRCLLSTYHSPKMVHYLFMQDFNAIQFLISCLTPENFLKYVLFNVFPSIREKTTVYESLSSILSLQELDYTSILQQIFILIYNALTEMRLVGDLEDPDSYFIKRQLIHMLAYEDKTEIYLRKNIYRDRSSFRSSIPRSNMSKFDEILSELSTTVHTPLKKDSKMLNSINLEPGCPFYHLNTIDDKRYTLNKFFLMYVCSTPEFIPPEITELRPEFKGIDDFLFSETFLQFILDCFDKYYRNSELWKNEAPDLFLFIIMILCLILRVSKDRTISDTYRERMLEFFGPQPKLENRRLRDIMETESTEFQSPIVKPMVERFIKLSE
;
A
#
# COMPACT_ATOMS: atom_id res chain seq x y z
N MET A 1 -62.17 -9.58 -7.56
CA MET A 1 -61.16 -9.27 -8.60
C MET A 1 -60.66 -7.86 -8.32
N THR A 2 -59.56 -7.74 -7.59
CA THR A 2 -58.87 -6.47 -7.37
C THR A 2 -58.29 -6.02 -8.71
N ASN A 3 -58.67 -4.84 -9.20
CA ASN A 3 -58.03 -4.20 -10.36
C ASN A 3 -56.58 -3.88 -9.98
N GLU A 4 -55.67 -4.82 -10.20
CA GLU A 4 -54.24 -4.61 -10.04
C GLU A 4 -53.70 -3.82 -11.23
N LEU A 5 -52.97 -2.74 -10.93
CA LEU A 5 -52.35 -1.90 -11.94
C LEU A 5 -51.20 -2.68 -12.60
N ASN A 6 -51.20 -2.72 -13.93
CA ASN A 6 -50.09 -3.28 -14.71
C ASN A 6 -48.93 -2.26 -14.82
N GLU A 7 -47.79 -2.71 -15.35
CA GLU A 7 -46.57 -1.87 -15.49
C GLU A 7 -46.82 -0.60 -16.33
N GLU A 8 -47.55 -0.72 -17.44
CA GLU A 8 -47.84 0.39 -18.34
C GLU A 8 -48.68 1.49 -17.67
N GLU A 9 -49.72 1.10 -16.94
CA GLU A 9 -50.58 2.03 -16.21
C GLU A 9 -49.81 2.77 -15.11
N ILE A 10 -48.94 2.07 -14.38
CA ILE A 10 -48.07 2.68 -13.36
C ILE A 10 -47.14 3.71 -14.02
N ASN A 11 -46.49 3.34 -15.12
CA ASN A 11 -45.56 4.22 -15.83
C ASN A 11 -46.27 5.48 -16.34
N ASN A 12 -47.44 5.33 -16.97
CA ASN A 12 -48.26 6.45 -17.45
C ASN A 12 -48.66 7.39 -16.32
N ARG A 13 -49.05 6.86 -15.16
CA ARG A 13 -49.41 7.68 -13.99
C ARG A 13 -48.23 8.44 -13.41
N ILE A 14 -47.04 7.83 -13.38
CA ILE A 14 -45.81 8.52 -12.93
C ILE A 14 -45.43 9.64 -13.92
N ASP A 15 -45.49 9.38 -15.23
CA ASP A 15 -45.27 10.38 -16.28
C ASP A 15 -46.18 11.59 -16.06
N LEU A 16 -47.48 11.35 -15.87
CA LEU A 16 -48.49 12.39 -15.63
C LEU A 16 -48.18 13.24 -14.38
N ILE A 17 -47.77 12.60 -13.28
CA ILE A 17 -47.41 13.29 -12.04
C ILE A 17 -46.24 14.25 -12.29
N ILE A 18 -45.20 13.78 -12.97
CA ILE A 18 -43.97 14.56 -13.24
C ILE A 18 -44.25 15.68 -14.25
N ILE A 19 -44.96 15.40 -15.34
CA ILE A 19 -45.33 16.41 -16.36
C ILE A 19 -46.16 17.52 -15.71
N ARG A 20 -47.14 17.17 -14.87
CA ARG A 20 -47.95 18.16 -14.16
C ARG A 20 -47.09 19.05 -13.26
N ALA A 21 -46.16 18.46 -12.51
CA ALA A 21 -45.27 19.22 -11.64
C ALA A 21 -44.34 20.15 -12.45
N LEU A 22 -43.84 19.70 -13.60
CA LEU A 22 -43.04 20.52 -14.52
C LEU A 22 -43.86 21.71 -15.05
N LEU A 23 -45.10 21.48 -15.49
CA LEU A 23 -45.96 22.54 -16.02
C LEU A 23 -46.39 23.55 -14.95
N ILE A 24 -46.67 23.09 -13.73
CA ILE A 24 -46.99 23.97 -12.59
C ILE A 24 -45.77 24.85 -12.28
N THR A 25 -44.62 24.23 -12.01
CA THR A 25 -43.42 24.95 -11.56
C THR A 25 -42.86 25.89 -12.63
N SER A 26 -42.95 25.54 -13.92
CA SER A 26 -42.46 26.40 -15.01
C SER A 26 -43.34 27.62 -15.29
N ASN A 27 -44.63 27.59 -14.94
CA ASN A 27 -45.57 28.69 -15.23
C ASN A 27 -45.80 29.63 -14.05
N GLU A 28 -45.20 29.37 -12.90
CA GLU A 28 -45.29 30.26 -11.75
C GLU A 28 -44.59 31.61 -11.98
N HIS A 29 -45.09 32.65 -11.29
CA HIS A 29 -44.51 34.00 -11.30
C HIS A 29 -43.26 34.14 -10.42
N GLN A 30 -42.96 33.15 -9.59
CA GLN A 30 -41.77 33.15 -8.75
C GLN A 30 -40.50 33.07 -9.61
N SER A 31 -39.59 34.02 -9.41
CA SER A 31 -38.38 34.17 -10.24
C SER A 31 -37.13 33.55 -9.60
N ASP A 32 -37.16 33.21 -8.31
CA ASP A 32 -36.06 32.52 -7.64
C ASP A 32 -36.25 30.98 -7.74
N PRO A 33 -35.39 30.26 -8.48
CA PRO A 33 -35.49 28.81 -8.63
C PRO A 33 -35.38 28.05 -7.31
N ARG A 34 -34.82 28.65 -6.25
CA ARG A 34 -34.75 28.04 -4.91
C ARG A 34 -36.12 27.87 -4.28
N ASN A 35 -37.03 28.81 -4.54
CA ASN A 35 -38.39 28.78 -4.03
C ASN A 35 -39.28 27.92 -4.92
N VAL A 36 -39.09 28.01 -6.25
CA VAL A 36 -39.82 27.20 -7.24
C VAL A 36 -39.53 25.71 -7.08
N TYR A 37 -38.28 25.34 -6.82
CA TYR A 37 -37.85 23.95 -6.70
C TYR A 37 -37.39 23.60 -5.28
N SER A 38 -38.05 24.18 -4.27
CA SER A 38 -37.79 23.81 -2.88
C SER A 38 -38.15 22.34 -2.63
N ASP A 39 -37.37 21.67 -1.78
CA ASP A 39 -37.59 20.25 -1.46
C ASP A 39 -39.03 19.98 -0.99
N ALA A 40 -39.59 20.87 -0.16
CA ALA A 40 -40.98 20.77 0.30
C ALA A 40 -42.01 20.79 -0.85
N ARG A 41 -41.76 21.62 -1.88
CA ARG A 41 -42.68 21.76 -3.02
C ARG A 41 -42.58 20.56 -3.96
N LEU A 42 -41.36 20.08 -4.26
CA LEU A 42 -41.16 18.85 -5.03
C LEU A 42 -41.70 17.62 -4.28
N GLN A 43 -41.61 17.62 -2.95
CA GLN A 43 -42.20 16.60 -2.09
C GLN A 43 -43.72 16.55 -2.27
N GLU A 44 -44.40 17.69 -2.24
CA GLU A 44 -45.87 17.78 -2.40
C GLU A 44 -46.32 17.42 -3.82
N LEU A 45 -45.68 18.00 -4.83
CA LEU A 45 -46.12 17.88 -6.22
C LEU A 45 -45.84 16.49 -6.81
N VAL A 46 -44.73 15.87 -6.43
CA VAL A 46 -44.26 14.61 -7.04
C VAL A 46 -44.18 13.47 -6.02
N ILE A 47 -43.35 13.62 -4.98
CA ILE A 47 -42.98 12.49 -4.11
C ILE A 47 -44.18 11.91 -3.35
N GLN A 48 -45.03 12.76 -2.77
CA GLN A 48 -46.24 12.30 -2.06
C GLN A 48 -47.23 11.60 -2.99
N ARG A 49 -47.31 11.99 -4.26
CA ARG A 49 -48.19 11.37 -5.26
C ARG A 49 -47.67 10.00 -5.68
N ILE A 50 -46.36 9.85 -5.87
CA ILE A 50 -45.73 8.56 -6.15
C ILE A 50 -45.84 7.64 -4.92
N LEU A 51 -45.62 8.17 -3.70
CA LEU A 51 -45.84 7.39 -2.46
C LEU A 51 -47.29 6.93 -2.33
N PHE A 52 -48.26 7.77 -2.68
CA PHE A 52 -49.66 7.35 -2.73
C PHE A 52 -49.87 6.19 -3.70
N LEU A 53 -49.29 6.26 -4.90
CA LEU A 53 -49.34 5.19 -5.90
C LEU A 53 -48.74 3.88 -5.38
N CYS A 54 -47.64 3.93 -4.60
CA CYS A 54 -47.09 2.73 -3.96
C CYS A 54 -48.12 2.01 -3.08
N PHE A 55 -48.94 2.75 -2.35
CA PHE A 55 -49.84 2.24 -1.30
C PHE A 55 -51.33 2.21 -1.65
N GLU A 56 -51.67 2.53 -2.89
CA GLU A 56 -53.05 2.56 -3.40
C GLU A 56 -53.66 1.16 -3.37
N ASN A 57 -54.86 1.00 -2.81
CA ASN A 57 -55.50 -0.32 -2.68
C ASN A 57 -54.66 -1.40 -1.95
N VAL A 58 -53.63 -0.99 -1.20
CA VAL A 58 -52.85 -1.90 -0.33
C VAL A 58 -53.55 -2.01 1.02
N ASP A 59 -53.74 -3.24 1.49
CA ASP A 59 -54.42 -3.55 2.74
C ASP A 59 -53.65 -3.03 3.97
N SER A 60 -54.33 -2.95 5.11
CA SER A 60 -53.76 -2.37 6.33
C SER A 60 -52.64 -3.23 6.95
N GLU A 61 -52.64 -4.53 6.71
CA GLU A 61 -51.67 -5.47 7.26
C GLU A 61 -50.35 -5.33 6.51
N THR A 62 -50.37 -5.31 5.17
CA THR A 62 -49.20 -5.03 4.33
C THR A 62 -48.57 -3.67 4.63
N LYS A 63 -49.39 -2.63 4.86
CA LYS A 63 -48.90 -1.32 5.30
C LYS A 63 -48.18 -1.38 6.63
N LYS A 64 -48.78 -2.02 7.65
CA LYS A 64 -48.13 -2.22 8.96
C LYS A 64 -46.84 -3.01 8.82
N LEU A 65 -46.83 -4.05 7.99
CA LEU A 65 -45.66 -4.86 7.73
C LEU A 65 -44.54 -4.02 7.13
N TYR A 66 -44.82 -3.22 6.09
CA TYR A 66 -43.86 -2.30 5.47
C TYR A 66 -43.20 -1.32 6.46
N PHE A 67 -43.97 -0.72 7.37
CA PHE A 67 -43.43 0.26 8.33
C PHE A 67 -42.81 -0.36 9.59
N SER A 68 -42.96 -1.66 9.81
CA SER A 68 -42.33 -2.40 10.93
C SER A 68 -40.88 -2.82 10.64
N ASN A 69 -40.21 -3.40 11.63
CA ASN A 69 -38.87 -4.01 11.46
C ASN A 69 -38.90 -5.43 10.84
N ASN A 70 -40.07 -6.05 10.68
CA ASN A 70 -40.20 -7.35 10.01
C ASN A 70 -39.67 -7.28 8.57
N GLY A 71 -38.80 -8.18 8.16
CA GLY A 71 -38.21 -8.23 6.82
C GLY A 71 -37.25 -7.08 6.53
N GLY A 72 -36.81 -6.35 7.57
CA GLY A 72 -35.81 -5.30 7.46
C GLY A 72 -34.42 -5.83 7.09
N LEU A 73 -33.49 -4.92 6.80
CA LEU A 73 -32.12 -5.29 6.40
C LEU A 73 -31.28 -5.90 7.54
N GLY A 74 -31.66 -5.67 8.80
CA GLY A 74 -30.87 -6.08 9.96
C GLY A 74 -29.54 -5.35 10.08
N ARG A 75 -29.38 -4.25 9.32
CA ARG A 75 -28.15 -3.50 9.16
C ARG A 75 -28.43 -2.00 9.20
N CYS A 76 -27.43 -1.25 9.65
CA CYS A 76 -27.50 0.21 9.59
C CYS A 76 -27.17 0.73 8.20
N THR A 77 -28.00 1.63 7.67
CA THR A 77 -27.84 2.25 6.34
C THR A 77 -27.17 3.64 6.38
N LYS A 78 -26.59 4.00 7.53
CA LYS A 78 -25.97 5.30 7.76
C LYS A 78 -24.58 5.35 7.14
N LEU A 79 -24.37 6.36 6.30
CA LEU A 79 -23.06 6.69 5.73
C LEU A 79 -22.24 7.48 6.76
N LEU A 80 -21.07 6.94 7.10
CA LEU A 80 -20.07 7.58 7.95
C LEU A 80 -19.25 8.57 7.12
N LYS A 81 -19.22 9.83 7.55
CA LYS A 81 -18.39 10.89 6.93
C LYS A 81 -17.09 11.07 7.71
N ARG A 82 -16.03 11.54 7.03
CA ARG A 82 -14.69 11.81 7.61
C ARG A 82 -14.70 12.59 8.94
N THR A 83 -15.69 13.47 9.15
CA THR A 83 -15.80 14.33 10.34
C THR A 83 -16.79 13.83 11.40
N GLN A 84 -17.51 12.74 11.15
CA GLN A 84 -18.49 12.22 12.10
C GLN A 84 -17.81 11.34 13.15
N LYS A 85 -18.29 11.41 14.40
CA LYS A 85 -17.87 10.51 15.46
C LYS A 85 -18.33 9.09 15.12
N ALA A 86 -17.36 8.21 14.91
CA ALA A 86 -17.57 6.78 14.76
C ALA A 86 -16.66 6.04 15.76
N GLN A 87 -17.03 4.82 16.12
CA GLN A 87 -16.30 4.01 17.09
C GLN A 87 -16.00 2.64 16.49
N THR A 88 -14.78 2.16 16.70
CA THR A 88 -14.35 0.81 16.33
C THR A 88 -14.15 0.00 17.59
N CYS A 89 -14.91 -1.09 17.74
CA CYS A 89 -14.79 -1.98 18.89
C CYS A 89 -13.65 -2.97 18.66
N LYS A 90 -12.61 -2.86 19.48
CA LYS A 90 -11.36 -3.63 19.33
C LYS A 90 -11.44 -5.06 19.80
N ASP A 91 -12.42 -5.37 20.64
CA ASP A 91 -12.61 -6.71 21.17
C ASP A 91 -13.39 -7.58 20.17
N CYS A 92 -14.34 -7.00 19.44
CA CYS A 92 -15.15 -7.71 18.44
C CYS A 92 -14.61 -7.60 17.01
N CYS A 93 -13.87 -6.52 16.70
CA CYS A 93 -13.26 -6.33 15.39
C CYS A 93 -11.88 -5.66 15.52
N PRO A 94 -10.78 -6.38 15.27
CA PRO A 94 -9.44 -5.79 15.38
C PRO A 94 -9.18 -4.73 14.29
N ASP A 95 -9.86 -4.82 13.14
CA ASP A 95 -9.67 -3.94 11.99
C ASP A 95 -10.19 -2.51 12.25
N ILE A 96 -9.36 -1.50 11.95
CA ILE A 96 -9.65 -0.08 12.17
C ILE A 96 -10.67 0.46 11.15
N SER A 97 -10.80 -0.15 9.97
CA SER A 97 -11.81 0.24 8.95
C SER A 97 -13.24 -0.19 9.28
N SER A 98 -13.48 -0.79 10.44
CA SER A 98 -14.75 -1.43 10.80
C SER A 98 -15.55 -0.62 11.81
N SER A 99 -15.90 0.62 11.45
CA SER A 99 -16.54 1.54 12.38
C SER A 99 -18.07 1.42 12.47
N LEU A 100 -18.57 1.71 13.68
CA LEU A 100 -19.98 1.87 13.99
C LEU A 100 -20.30 3.36 14.15
N CYS A 101 -21.45 3.80 13.65
CA CYS A 101 -21.93 5.14 13.95
C CYS A 101 -22.21 5.27 15.46
N GLU A 102 -22.10 6.49 15.98
CA GLU A 102 -22.29 6.78 17.41
C GLU A 102 -23.60 6.21 17.98
N GLU A 103 -24.68 6.27 17.20
CA GLU A 103 -26.00 5.79 17.60
C GLU A 103 -26.06 4.25 17.68
N CYS A 104 -25.54 3.54 16.68
CA CYS A 104 -25.45 2.08 16.73
C CYS A 104 -24.54 1.62 17.87
N PHE A 105 -23.41 2.29 18.06
CA PHE A 105 -22.46 1.97 19.12
C PHE A 105 -23.11 2.05 20.50
N ARG A 106 -23.80 3.16 20.81
CA ARG A 106 -24.50 3.36 22.09
C ARG A 106 -25.62 2.35 22.36
N ASN A 107 -26.22 1.80 21.31
CA ASN A 107 -27.32 0.82 21.40
C ASN A 107 -26.85 -0.64 21.21
N SER A 108 -25.54 -0.88 21.16
CA SER A 108 -24.94 -2.20 20.99
C SER A 108 -24.21 -2.65 22.25
N GLU A 109 -23.93 -3.94 22.34
CA GLU A 109 -23.06 -4.50 23.39
C GLU A 109 -21.63 -3.92 23.37
N HIS A 110 -21.21 -3.34 22.24
CA HIS A 110 -19.84 -2.85 22.07
C HIS A 110 -19.50 -1.64 22.94
N VAL A 111 -20.48 -0.96 23.53
CA VAL A 111 -20.24 0.20 24.41
C VAL A 111 -19.44 -0.16 25.67
N ILE A 112 -19.55 -1.41 26.13
CA ILE A 112 -18.81 -1.94 27.29
C ILE A 112 -17.50 -2.63 26.90
N HIS A 113 -17.18 -2.71 25.61
CA HIS A 113 -15.92 -3.27 25.10
C HIS A 113 -14.86 -2.18 24.94
N ASN A 114 -13.60 -2.58 24.79
CA ASN A 114 -12.53 -1.66 24.43
C ASN A 114 -12.79 -1.12 23.02
N HIS A 115 -12.85 0.20 22.89
CA HIS A 115 -13.12 0.86 21.63
C HIS A 115 -12.20 2.06 21.43
N VAL A 116 -12.02 2.45 20.17
CA VAL A 116 -11.25 3.64 19.78
C VAL A 116 -12.06 4.45 18.78
N PRO A 117 -11.84 5.77 18.69
CA PRO A 117 -12.43 6.57 17.63
C PRO A 117 -12.05 6.02 16.26
N GLY A 118 -13.05 5.82 15.41
CA GLY A 118 -12.84 5.41 14.02
C GLY A 118 -12.21 6.53 13.21
N THR A 119 -11.17 6.21 12.43
CA THR A 119 -10.53 7.16 11.50
C THR A 119 -10.79 6.71 10.07
N GLU A 120 -11.95 7.07 9.54
CA GLU A 120 -12.35 6.65 8.20
C GLU A 120 -11.73 7.54 7.12
N LYS A 121 -10.86 6.95 6.29
CA LYS A 121 -10.22 7.62 5.15
C LYS A 121 -11.21 7.89 4.01
N TYR A 122 -12.14 6.95 3.78
CA TYR A 122 -13.21 7.07 2.79
C TYR A 122 -14.58 7.11 3.47
N LYS A 123 -15.62 7.49 2.72
CA LYS A 123 -17.00 7.37 3.22
C LYS A 123 -17.39 5.90 3.22
N LEU A 124 -17.73 5.35 4.38
CA LEU A 124 -18.13 3.95 4.54
C LEU A 124 -19.53 3.83 5.16
N LEU A 125 -20.18 2.69 4.93
CA LEU A 125 -21.42 2.35 5.63
C LEU A 125 -21.12 1.90 7.07
N CYS A 126 -22.04 2.19 8.00
CA CYS A 126 -21.94 1.68 9.36
C CYS A 126 -22.00 0.13 9.39
N HIS A 127 -21.03 -0.52 10.02
CA HIS A 127 -20.93 -1.99 10.08
C HIS A 127 -21.86 -2.67 11.09
N CYS A 128 -22.88 -1.96 11.59
CA CYS A 128 -23.83 -2.54 12.54
C CYS A 128 -24.66 -3.61 11.83
N GLY A 129 -24.68 -4.82 12.38
CA GLY A 129 -25.36 -5.98 11.79
C GLY A 129 -24.60 -6.62 10.62
N ASP A 130 -23.36 -6.20 10.36
CA ASP A 130 -22.51 -6.83 9.37
C ASP A 130 -21.78 -8.04 9.98
N SER A 131 -22.41 -9.21 9.85
CA SER A 131 -21.92 -10.48 10.39
C SER A 131 -20.58 -10.93 9.80
N GLU A 132 -20.16 -10.38 8.66
CA GLU A 132 -18.83 -10.63 8.14
C GLU A 132 -17.77 -9.90 8.95
N VAL A 133 -18.06 -8.67 9.38
CA VAL A 133 -17.11 -7.80 10.07
C VAL A 133 -17.12 -8.03 11.57
N TYR A 134 -18.31 -8.08 12.16
CA TYR A 134 -18.56 -8.32 13.58
C TYR A 134 -19.07 -9.75 13.77
N LYS A 135 -18.15 -10.73 13.76
CA LYS A 135 -18.50 -12.14 13.93
C LYS A 135 -19.12 -12.38 15.31
N ASN A 136 -20.24 -13.10 15.34
CA ASN A 136 -20.97 -13.50 16.56
C ASN A 136 -21.57 -12.34 17.39
N SER A 137 -21.60 -11.11 16.87
CA SER A 137 -22.29 -10.01 17.51
C SER A 137 -23.63 -9.72 16.81
N PRO A 138 -24.73 -9.60 17.56
CA PRO A 138 -26.02 -9.24 16.98
C PRO A 138 -25.99 -7.78 16.49
N PRO A 139 -26.90 -7.39 15.58
CA PRO A 139 -27.19 -5.99 15.34
C PRO A 139 -27.55 -5.28 16.65
N CYS A 140 -27.34 -3.96 16.72
CA CYS A 140 -27.83 -3.18 17.87
C CYS A 140 -29.36 -3.28 17.98
N SER A 141 -29.92 -2.95 19.14
CA SER A 141 -31.37 -3.04 19.40
C SER A 141 -32.25 -2.28 18.38
N MET A 142 -31.71 -1.24 17.73
CA MET A 142 -32.40 -0.49 16.68
C MET A 142 -32.53 -1.24 15.34
N HIS A 143 -31.67 -2.22 15.09
CA HIS A 143 -31.57 -2.96 13.83
C HIS A 143 -31.85 -4.46 14.00
N GLU A 144 -32.39 -4.88 15.14
CA GLU A 144 -32.77 -6.26 15.38
C GLU A 144 -34.01 -6.64 14.55
N ILE A 145 -33.96 -7.80 13.87
CA ILE A 145 -35.08 -8.35 13.10
C ILE A 145 -35.78 -9.43 13.95
N PRO A 146 -37.13 -9.42 14.03
CA PRO A 146 -37.87 -10.48 14.71
C PRO A 146 -37.64 -11.88 14.10
N LYS A 147 -37.51 -12.91 14.94
CA LYS A 147 -37.22 -14.30 14.51
C LYS A 147 -38.26 -14.91 13.54
N ASN A 148 -39.53 -14.50 13.66
CA ASN A 148 -40.64 -14.94 12.81
C ASN A 148 -41.05 -13.84 11.82
N SER A 149 -40.05 -13.25 11.16
CA SER A 149 -40.25 -12.17 10.19
C SER A 149 -41.08 -12.64 8.99
N GLN A 150 -42.17 -11.94 8.70
CA GLN A 150 -43.01 -12.15 7.50
C GLN A 150 -42.49 -11.35 6.30
N SER A 151 -42.55 -11.94 5.11
CA SER A 151 -42.27 -11.30 3.82
C SER A 151 -43.41 -10.41 3.34
N LEU A 152 -43.09 -9.41 2.52
CA LEU A 152 -44.13 -8.62 1.87
C LEU A 152 -44.89 -9.46 0.82
N PRO A 153 -46.17 -9.18 0.54
CA PRO A 153 -46.88 -9.86 -0.55
C PRO A 153 -46.21 -9.62 -1.91
N GLU A 154 -46.07 -10.68 -2.72
CA GLU A 154 -45.38 -10.61 -4.02
C GLU A 154 -45.95 -9.53 -4.94
N GLN A 155 -47.27 -9.34 -4.95
CA GLN A 155 -47.93 -8.31 -5.76
C GLN A 155 -47.51 -6.88 -5.35
N PHE A 156 -47.30 -6.65 -4.05
CA PHE A 156 -46.81 -5.35 -3.57
C PHE A 156 -45.35 -5.15 -3.98
N ILE A 157 -44.51 -6.19 -3.86
CA ILE A 157 -43.12 -6.16 -4.32
C ILE A 157 -43.06 -5.86 -5.83
N LEU A 158 -43.90 -6.53 -6.63
CA LEU A 158 -43.97 -6.35 -8.08
C LEU A 158 -44.38 -4.92 -8.46
N ARG A 159 -45.37 -4.35 -7.76
CA ARG A 159 -45.73 -2.95 -7.95
C ARG A 159 -44.56 -2.00 -7.65
N ILE A 160 -43.87 -2.20 -6.53
CA ILE A 160 -42.68 -1.39 -6.20
C ILE A 160 -41.60 -1.58 -7.27
N ARG A 161 -41.41 -2.80 -7.80
CA ARG A 161 -40.48 -3.07 -8.91
C ARG A 161 -40.78 -2.18 -10.13
N TYR A 162 -42.03 -2.11 -10.57
CA TYR A 162 -42.43 -1.26 -11.71
C TYR A 162 -42.17 0.22 -11.44
N ILE A 163 -42.57 0.72 -10.26
CA ILE A 163 -42.33 2.12 -9.87
C ILE A 163 -40.83 2.43 -9.87
N ILE A 164 -40.02 1.63 -9.17
CA ILE A 164 -38.58 1.88 -9.03
C ILE A 164 -37.86 1.77 -10.37
N ARG A 165 -38.24 0.82 -11.23
CA ARG A 165 -37.70 0.69 -12.59
C ARG A 165 -37.92 1.96 -13.41
N HIS A 166 -39.15 2.49 -13.38
CA HIS A 166 -39.47 3.69 -14.12
C HIS A 166 -38.76 4.93 -13.56
N LEU A 167 -38.63 5.05 -12.22
CA LEU A 167 -37.88 6.14 -11.62
C LEU A 167 -36.37 6.10 -11.94
N LEU A 168 -35.77 4.90 -11.92
CA LEU A 168 -34.37 4.73 -12.31
C LEU A 168 -34.16 5.05 -13.80
N LYS A 169 -35.13 4.76 -14.67
CA LYS A 169 -35.09 5.16 -16.09
C LYS A 169 -35.00 6.68 -16.27
N TYR A 170 -35.66 7.49 -15.44
CA TYR A 170 -35.48 8.95 -15.50
C TYR A 170 -34.08 9.39 -15.09
N LEU A 171 -33.55 8.79 -14.02
CA LEU A 171 -32.18 9.08 -13.58
C LEU A 171 -31.18 8.67 -14.67
N GLU A 172 -31.43 7.55 -15.34
CA GLU A 172 -30.65 7.08 -16.48
C GLU A 172 -30.75 8.03 -17.69
N LEU A 173 -31.92 8.56 -18.02
CA LEU A 173 -32.08 9.57 -19.08
C LEU A 173 -31.35 10.87 -18.72
N LEU A 174 -31.52 11.35 -17.49
CA LEU A 174 -30.89 12.57 -17.00
C LEU A 174 -29.36 12.47 -16.94
N CYS A 175 -28.82 11.29 -16.63
CA CYS A 175 -27.38 11.06 -16.63
C CYS A 175 -26.83 10.72 -18.03
N GLY A 176 -27.69 10.60 -19.05
CA GLY A 176 -27.31 10.29 -20.42
C GLY A 176 -27.00 11.54 -21.25
N ASP A 177 -27.17 11.42 -22.56
CA ASP A 177 -27.16 12.57 -23.46
C ASP A 177 -28.41 13.42 -23.22
N GLU A 178 -28.21 14.72 -23.06
CA GLU A 178 -29.29 15.68 -22.84
C GLU A 178 -30.30 15.72 -23.98
N SER A 179 -29.87 15.39 -25.21
CA SER A 179 -30.76 15.31 -26.37
C SER A 179 -31.88 14.29 -26.15
N LEU A 180 -31.59 13.18 -25.48
CA LEU A 180 -32.56 12.12 -25.21
C LEU A 180 -33.62 12.57 -24.21
N LEU A 181 -33.22 13.29 -23.15
CA LEU A 181 -34.18 13.86 -22.20
C LEU A 181 -35.03 14.95 -22.87
N ASP A 182 -34.42 15.78 -23.71
CA ASP A 182 -35.10 16.81 -24.49
C ASP A 182 -36.18 16.21 -25.41
N GLU A 183 -35.84 15.16 -26.16
CA GLU A 183 -36.78 14.43 -27.03
C GLU A 183 -37.90 13.77 -26.22
N HIS A 184 -37.55 13.15 -25.09
CA HIS A 184 -38.53 12.52 -24.21
C HIS A 184 -39.53 13.53 -23.63
N VAL A 185 -39.05 14.68 -23.16
CA VAL A 185 -39.90 15.75 -22.63
C VAL A 185 -40.77 16.35 -23.75
N LYS A 186 -40.24 16.51 -24.97
CA LYS A 186 -41.03 16.97 -26.11
C LYS A 186 -42.18 16.01 -26.43
N ASP A 187 -41.91 14.71 -26.53
CA ASP A 187 -42.93 13.69 -26.78
C ASP A 187 -44.01 13.70 -25.69
N TRP A 188 -43.61 13.80 -24.43
CA TRP A 188 -44.54 13.94 -23.30
C TRP A 188 -45.43 15.17 -23.39
N LEU A 189 -44.86 16.34 -23.70
CA LEU A 189 -45.62 17.57 -23.81
C LEU A 189 -46.62 17.49 -24.98
N LEU A 190 -46.22 16.89 -26.11
CA LEU A 190 -47.12 16.63 -27.26
C LEU A 190 -48.27 15.67 -26.90
N ARG A 191 -48.00 14.62 -26.12
CA ARG A 191 -49.05 13.72 -25.61
C ARG A 191 -49.96 14.42 -24.60
N SER A 192 -49.44 15.38 -23.84
CA SER A 192 -50.19 16.17 -22.85
C SER A 192 -51.16 17.20 -23.40
N GLU A 193 -50.96 17.66 -24.63
CA GLU A 193 -51.95 18.49 -25.33
C GLU A 193 -53.20 17.67 -25.73
N ASN A 194 -53.12 16.32 -25.72
CA ASN A 194 -54.22 15.40 -26.02
C ASN A 194 -54.93 14.84 -24.76
N LEU A 195 -54.57 15.28 -23.54
CA LEU A 195 -54.89 14.61 -22.26
C LEU A 195 -56.26 14.95 -21.63
N GLN A 196 -57.26 15.36 -22.43
CA GLN A 196 -58.64 15.52 -21.94
C GLN A 196 -59.31 14.20 -21.51
N GLN A 197 -58.76 13.03 -21.89
CA GLN A 197 -59.39 11.72 -21.68
C GLN A 197 -59.02 10.99 -20.37
N LEU A 198 -58.08 11.48 -19.55
CA LEU A 198 -57.60 10.78 -18.33
C LEU A 198 -57.97 11.46 -17.00
N THR A 199 -58.88 12.45 -17.02
CA THR A 199 -59.16 13.34 -15.87
C THR A 199 -60.34 12.96 -14.97
N ASP A 200 -60.87 11.73 -15.04
CA ASP A 200 -62.04 11.36 -14.22
C ASP A 200 -61.74 10.75 -12.83
N GLU A 201 -60.52 10.31 -12.52
CA GLU A 201 -60.22 9.70 -11.20
C GLU A 201 -59.58 10.65 -10.17
N PHE A 202 -58.95 11.73 -10.60
CA PHE A 202 -58.41 12.75 -9.71
C PHE A 202 -59.29 13.97 -9.88
N LYS A 203 -59.96 14.47 -8.83
CA LYS A 203 -60.71 15.75 -8.87
C LYS A 203 -59.77 16.91 -9.28
N LEU A 204 -59.58 17.09 -10.60
CA LEU A 204 -58.54 17.91 -11.23
C LEU A 204 -59.11 19.11 -11.99
N ARG A 205 -60.36 19.49 -11.71
CA ARG A 205 -61.08 20.49 -12.52
C ARG A 205 -60.59 21.94 -12.38
N GLY A 206 -59.87 22.30 -11.30
CA GLY A 206 -59.60 23.71 -10.99
C GLY A 206 -58.41 24.35 -11.71
N ILE A 207 -57.35 23.59 -12.01
CA ILE A 207 -56.07 24.14 -12.50
C ILE A 207 -55.96 24.02 -14.03
N ILE A 208 -56.51 22.96 -14.63
CA ILE A 208 -56.43 22.72 -16.08
C ILE A 208 -57.17 23.82 -16.87
N TYR A 209 -58.27 24.35 -16.33
CA TYR A 209 -59.02 25.44 -16.96
C TYR A 209 -58.26 26.78 -17.01
N GLN A 210 -57.23 26.99 -16.18
CA GLN A 210 -56.36 28.17 -16.27
C GLN A 210 -55.18 27.99 -17.23
N MET A 211 -54.93 26.76 -17.72
CA MET A 211 -53.81 26.44 -18.60
C MET A 211 -54.16 26.46 -20.10
N GLU A 212 -55.41 26.77 -20.45
CA GLU A 212 -55.91 26.86 -21.84
C GLU A 212 -55.43 28.13 -22.59
N GLU A 213 -54.67 29.04 -21.96
CA GLU A 213 -53.98 30.10 -22.69
C GLU A 213 -52.79 29.52 -23.47
N LYS A 214 -52.89 29.58 -24.80
CA LYS A 214 -51.81 29.29 -25.76
C LYS A 214 -50.48 29.91 -25.29
N GLY A 215 -49.64 29.12 -24.62
CA GLY A 215 -48.40 29.63 -23.99
C GLY A 215 -47.81 28.77 -22.87
N ALA A 216 -48.57 27.84 -22.27
CA ALA A 216 -48.12 27.07 -21.10
C ALA A 216 -46.86 26.19 -21.31
N THR A 217 -46.56 25.77 -22.55
CA THR A 217 -45.36 24.98 -22.91
C THR A 217 -44.15 25.88 -23.28
N THR A 218 -44.33 27.18 -23.48
CA THR A 218 -43.23 28.07 -23.90
C THR A 218 -42.22 28.29 -22.77
N ASN A 219 -42.67 28.28 -21.51
CA ASN A 219 -41.82 28.54 -20.35
C ASN A 219 -40.89 27.36 -20.02
N THR A 220 -41.26 26.12 -20.33
CA THR A 220 -40.40 24.93 -20.10
C THR A 220 -39.19 24.90 -21.03
N HIS A 221 -39.24 25.61 -22.16
CA HIS A 221 -38.17 25.74 -23.15
C HIS A 221 -37.33 27.00 -23.01
N ARG A 222 -37.65 27.90 -22.06
CA ARG A 222 -36.80 29.06 -21.74
C ARG A 222 -35.43 28.62 -21.19
N SER A 223 -34.46 29.51 -21.23
CA SER A 223 -33.08 29.23 -20.85
C SER A 223 -32.78 29.63 -19.40
N CYS A 224 -31.92 28.86 -18.75
CA CYS A 224 -31.32 29.14 -17.45
C CYS A 224 -29.81 29.10 -17.59
N LEU A 225 -29.11 30.13 -17.11
CA LEU A 225 -27.65 30.15 -17.08
C LEU A 225 -27.13 29.51 -15.80
N MET A 226 -26.25 28.53 -15.95
CA MET A 226 -25.67 27.75 -14.86
C MET A 226 -24.15 27.94 -14.82
N ILE A 227 -23.59 27.99 -13.61
CA ILE A 227 -22.16 27.82 -13.34
C ILE A 227 -21.97 26.43 -12.74
N PHE A 228 -21.01 25.68 -13.25
CA PHE A 228 -20.61 24.38 -12.72
C PHE A 228 -19.24 24.49 -12.06
N ARG A 229 -19.09 23.78 -10.93
CA ARG A 229 -17.89 23.76 -10.10
C ARG A 229 -17.39 22.32 -9.94
N PRO A 230 -16.15 22.01 -10.36
CA PRO A 230 -15.46 20.76 -10.03
C PRO A 230 -15.33 20.57 -8.51
N GLU A 231 -15.23 19.33 -8.05
CA GLU A 231 -15.16 19.02 -6.61
C GLU A 231 -13.93 19.58 -5.94
N ASN A 232 -12.78 19.44 -6.62
CA ASN A 232 -11.47 19.88 -6.15
C ASN A 232 -11.16 21.35 -6.45
N GLU A 233 -12.15 22.13 -6.89
CA GLU A 233 -11.97 23.54 -7.24
C GLU A 233 -11.63 24.41 -6.01
N ASN A 234 -10.76 25.39 -6.23
CA ASN A 234 -10.30 26.32 -5.21
C ASN A 234 -11.48 27.17 -4.68
N HIS A 235 -11.58 27.28 -3.35
CA HIS A 235 -12.63 28.04 -2.67
C HIS A 235 -12.60 29.53 -3.03
N GLU A 236 -11.42 30.13 -3.18
CA GLU A 236 -11.25 31.54 -3.57
C GLU A 236 -11.67 31.79 -5.02
N TYR A 237 -11.43 30.82 -5.90
CA TYR A 237 -11.87 30.89 -7.29
C TYR A 237 -13.39 30.83 -7.38
N ALA A 238 -14.01 29.90 -6.66
CA ALA A 238 -15.47 29.82 -6.56
C ALA A 238 -16.07 31.12 -5.99
N TYR A 239 -15.48 31.68 -4.93
CA TYR A 239 -15.88 32.96 -4.35
C TYR A 239 -15.86 34.09 -5.40
N SER A 240 -14.72 34.24 -6.08
CA SER A 240 -14.49 35.29 -7.07
C SER A 240 -15.44 35.17 -8.26
N CYS A 241 -15.66 33.95 -8.77
CA CYS A 241 -16.58 33.68 -9.87
C CYS A 241 -18.03 34.01 -9.51
N VAL A 242 -18.52 33.57 -8.34
CA VAL A 242 -19.90 33.88 -7.91
C VAL A 242 -20.07 35.38 -7.67
N ARG A 243 -19.07 36.04 -7.07
CA ARG A 243 -19.10 37.49 -6.87
C ARG A 243 -19.14 38.27 -8.18
N PHE A 244 -18.40 37.81 -9.20
CA PHE A 244 -18.43 38.40 -10.54
C PHE A 244 -19.76 38.17 -11.25
N ALA A 245 -20.28 36.94 -11.21
CA ALA A 245 -21.56 36.58 -11.81
C ALA A 245 -22.75 37.30 -11.15
N ASN A 246 -22.58 37.70 -9.89
CA ASN A 246 -23.55 38.44 -9.07
C ASN A 246 -25.00 37.89 -9.16
N PRO A 247 -25.22 36.59 -8.85
CA PRO A 247 -26.55 36.01 -8.92
C PRO A 247 -27.49 36.63 -7.88
N PRO A 248 -28.82 36.57 -8.09
CA PRO A 248 -29.79 37.08 -7.11
C PRO A 248 -29.77 36.25 -5.81
N GLY A 249 -29.79 36.93 -4.65
CA GLY A 249 -29.82 36.31 -3.32
C GLY A 249 -28.60 36.64 -2.45
N ILE A 250 -28.44 35.88 -1.35
CA ILE A 250 -27.36 36.09 -0.39
C ILE A 250 -26.12 35.31 -0.84
N LEU A 251 -24.97 36.00 -0.98
CA LEU A 251 -23.72 35.44 -1.48
C LEU A 251 -23.27 34.18 -0.71
N SER A 252 -23.35 34.19 0.62
CA SER A 252 -22.96 33.03 1.44
C SER A 252 -23.81 31.79 1.17
N GLU A 253 -25.11 31.95 0.94
CA GLU A 253 -26.01 30.85 0.60
C GLU A 253 -25.71 30.30 -0.81
N GLN A 254 -25.42 31.19 -1.76
CA GLN A 254 -25.06 30.81 -3.13
C GLN A 254 -23.76 30.02 -3.17
N LEU A 255 -22.76 30.44 -2.39
CA LEU A 255 -21.50 29.72 -2.26
C LEU A 255 -21.68 28.35 -1.61
N LEU A 256 -22.48 28.29 -0.54
CA LEU A 256 -22.82 27.02 0.11
C LEU A 256 -23.48 26.05 -0.89
N ARG A 257 -24.40 26.56 -1.73
CA ARG A 257 -25.09 25.78 -2.77
C ARG A 257 -24.15 25.34 -3.89
N LEU A 258 -23.31 26.23 -4.40
CA LEU A 258 -22.31 25.86 -5.41
C LEU A 258 -21.36 24.78 -4.87
N HIS A 259 -20.98 24.87 -3.59
CA HIS A 259 -20.15 23.89 -2.92
C HIS A 259 -20.88 22.55 -2.68
N SER A 260 -22.14 22.57 -2.25
CA SER A 260 -22.91 21.35 -1.94
C SER A 260 -23.39 20.64 -3.20
N CYS A 261 -23.89 21.40 -4.17
CA CYS A 261 -24.53 20.88 -5.36
C CYS A 261 -23.55 20.68 -6.53
N GLY A 262 -22.46 21.46 -6.58
CA GLY A 262 -21.53 21.50 -7.72
C GLY A 262 -22.03 22.37 -8.87
N TYR A 263 -23.15 23.08 -8.70
CA TYR A 263 -23.68 24.02 -9.68
C TYR A 263 -24.44 25.18 -9.01
N LEU A 264 -24.61 26.28 -9.73
CA LEU A 264 -25.39 27.44 -9.32
C LEU A 264 -26.16 28.01 -10.52
N CYS A 265 -27.46 28.28 -10.34
CA CYS A 265 -28.26 28.98 -11.34
C CYS A 265 -28.10 30.49 -11.15
N VAL A 266 -27.61 31.17 -12.19
CA VAL A 266 -27.36 32.62 -12.19
C VAL A 266 -28.51 33.39 -12.81
N MET A 267 -29.09 32.85 -13.88
CA MET A 267 -30.28 33.41 -14.54
C MET A 267 -31.31 32.31 -14.70
N TYR A 268 -32.57 32.62 -14.38
CA TYR A 268 -33.68 31.68 -14.42
C TYR A 268 -34.77 32.17 -15.39
N LYS A 269 -35.23 31.31 -16.31
CA LYS A 269 -36.38 31.58 -17.19
C LYS A 269 -36.21 32.81 -18.11
N HIS A 270 -35.00 32.99 -18.66
CA HIS A 270 -34.65 34.09 -19.57
C HIS A 270 -34.62 33.63 -21.04
N THR A 271 -34.42 34.58 -21.97
CA THR A 271 -34.16 34.28 -23.38
C THR A 271 -32.78 33.66 -23.56
N SER A 272 -32.58 32.91 -24.65
CA SER A 272 -31.27 32.31 -24.95
C SER A 272 -30.21 33.39 -25.23
N GLU A 273 -30.60 34.49 -25.88
CA GLU A 273 -29.74 35.64 -26.19
C GLU A 273 -29.20 36.31 -24.92
N ASP A 274 -30.07 36.56 -23.91
CA ASP A 274 -29.66 37.14 -22.63
C ASP A 274 -28.66 36.24 -21.87
N CYS A 275 -28.91 34.92 -21.90
CA CYS A 275 -28.04 33.95 -21.25
C CYS A 275 -26.68 33.85 -21.93
N GLU A 276 -26.64 33.92 -23.26
CA GLU A 276 -25.41 33.86 -24.06
C GLU A 276 -24.51 35.08 -23.82
N ALA A 277 -25.10 36.28 -23.77
CA ALA A 277 -24.37 37.51 -23.51
C ALA A 277 -23.67 37.50 -22.14
N LEU A 278 -24.33 36.95 -21.10
CA LEU A 278 -23.72 36.84 -19.77
C LEU A 278 -22.77 35.65 -19.65
N SER A 279 -23.04 34.52 -20.31
CA SER A 279 -22.15 33.35 -20.28
C SER A 279 -20.78 33.68 -20.86
N VAL A 280 -20.72 34.41 -21.98
CA VAL A 280 -19.44 34.82 -22.58
C VAL A 280 -18.62 35.65 -21.59
N LYS A 281 -19.25 36.60 -20.87
CA LYS A 281 -18.57 37.43 -19.87
C LYS A 281 -18.04 36.60 -18.70
N ILE A 282 -18.84 35.67 -18.17
CA ILE A 282 -18.43 34.79 -17.07
C ILE A 282 -17.30 33.86 -17.51
N GLN A 283 -17.40 33.27 -18.70
CA GLN A 283 -16.37 32.37 -19.21
C GLN A 283 -15.04 33.10 -19.48
N GLN A 284 -15.10 34.32 -20.00
CA GLN A 284 -13.92 35.20 -20.14
C GLN A 284 -13.31 35.52 -18.78
N PHE A 285 -14.12 35.87 -17.77
CA PHE A 285 -13.62 36.11 -16.42
C PHE A 285 -12.92 34.88 -15.83
N ILE A 286 -13.51 33.68 -15.98
CA ILE A 286 -12.88 32.44 -15.52
C ILE A 286 -11.52 32.23 -16.22
N HIS A 287 -11.46 32.43 -17.54
CA HIS A 287 -10.23 32.25 -18.30
C HIS A 287 -9.13 33.25 -17.92
N ASP A 288 -9.48 34.53 -17.84
CA ASP A 288 -8.51 35.62 -17.67
C ASP A 288 -8.09 35.81 -16.21
N SER A 289 -9.02 35.59 -15.27
CA SER A 289 -8.81 35.93 -13.85
C SER A 289 -8.60 34.71 -12.95
N LEU A 290 -8.95 33.49 -13.39
CA LEU A 290 -8.89 32.26 -12.59
C LEU A 290 -8.07 31.16 -13.30
N PRO A 291 -6.75 31.36 -13.49
CA PRO A 291 -5.92 30.44 -14.24
C PRO A 291 -5.91 29.05 -13.60
N GLY A 292 -6.19 28.03 -14.42
CA GLY A 292 -6.26 26.63 -14.00
C GLY A 292 -7.58 26.20 -13.35
N SER A 293 -8.57 27.09 -13.24
CA SER A 293 -9.91 26.70 -12.79
C SER A 293 -10.56 25.76 -13.80
N GLY A 294 -11.27 24.75 -13.31
CA GLY A 294 -12.12 23.87 -14.12
C GLY A 294 -13.60 24.29 -14.12
N MET A 295 -13.93 25.45 -13.55
CA MET A 295 -15.28 25.99 -13.62
C MET A 295 -15.66 26.35 -15.05
N TYR A 296 -16.93 26.19 -15.35
CA TYR A 296 -17.49 26.60 -16.64
C TYR A 296 -18.93 27.03 -16.48
N CYS A 297 -19.41 27.81 -17.44
CA CYS A 297 -20.81 28.19 -17.51
C CYS A 297 -21.48 27.59 -18.75
N ARG A 298 -22.77 27.30 -18.62
CA ARG A 298 -23.59 26.74 -19.69
C ARG A 298 -25.04 27.13 -19.45
N PHE A 299 -25.79 27.41 -20.51
CA PHE A 299 -27.24 27.52 -20.40
C PHE A 299 -27.92 26.17 -20.65
N ILE A 300 -28.94 25.88 -19.84
CA ILE A 300 -29.80 24.71 -19.95
C ILE A 300 -31.26 25.14 -20.05
N LYS A 301 -32.16 24.26 -20.46
CA LYS A 301 -33.60 24.56 -20.49
C LYS A 301 -34.21 24.47 -19.09
N VAL A 302 -35.31 25.18 -18.86
CA VAL A 302 -36.03 25.16 -17.57
C VAL A 302 -36.40 23.74 -17.15
N HIS A 303 -36.86 22.89 -18.07
CA HIS A 303 -37.18 21.50 -17.72
C HIS A 303 -35.95 20.70 -17.29
N MET A 304 -34.77 20.94 -17.87
CA MET A 304 -33.53 20.29 -17.43
C MET A 304 -33.21 20.68 -15.99
N LEU A 305 -33.33 21.98 -15.64
CA LEU A 305 -33.16 22.43 -14.26
C LEU A 305 -34.19 21.78 -13.32
N PHE A 306 -35.44 21.62 -13.75
CA PHE A 306 -36.46 20.91 -12.98
C PHE A 306 -36.05 19.45 -12.71
N PHE A 307 -35.60 18.69 -13.72
CA PHE A 307 -35.14 17.32 -13.52
C PHE A 307 -33.88 17.22 -12.67
N MET A 308 -32.92 18.15 -12.83
CA MET A 308 -31.77 18.25 -11.95
C MET A 308 -32.20 18.39 -10.48
N LYS A 309 -33.19 19.25 -10.19
CA LYS A 309 -33.72 19.44 -8.82
C LYS A 309 -34.54 18.25 -8.33
N LEU A 310 -35.40 17.69 -9.19
CA LEU A 310 -36.24 16.55 -8.86
C LEU A 310 -35.41 15.28 -8.59
N SER A 311 -34.29 15.10 -9.29
CA SER A 311 -33.44 13.91 -9.17
C SER A 311 -33.03 13.59 -7.72
N SER A 312 -32.70 14.62 -6.93
CA SER A 312 -32.34 14.42 -5.52
C SER A 312 -33.51 13.85 -4.73
N CYS A 313 -34.72 14.40 -4.92
CA CYS A 313 -35.94 13.93 -4.26
C CYS A 313 -36.29 12.50 -4.67
N LEU A 314 -36.17 12.16 -5.96
CA LEU A 314 -36.41 10.81 -6.46
C LEU A 314 -35.41 9.80 -5.89
N ILE A 315 -34.12 10.14 -5.84
CA ILE A 315 -33.10 9.26 -5.25
C ILE A 315 -33.38 9.02 -3.76
N HIS A 316 -33.80 10.04 -3.01
CA HIS A 316 -34.21 9.87 -1.61
C HIS A 316 -35.44 8.97 -1.49
N LEU A 317 -36.45 9.17 -2.34
CA LEU A 317 -37.64 8.30 -2.38
C LEU A 317 -37.26 6.84 -2.64
N ILE A 318 -36.43 6.57 -3.66
CA ILE A 318 -35.99 5.22 -3.99
C ILE A 318 -35.25 4.61 -2.80
N LYS A 319 -34.26 5.33 -2.25
CA LYS A 319 -33.49 4.88 -1.09
C LYS A 319 -34.41 4.55 0.10
N ASP A 320 -35.25 5.49 0.50
CA ASP A 320 -36.09 5.34 1.70
C ASP A 320 -37.20 4.30 1.50
N THR A 321 -37.58 4.02 0.24
CA THR A 321 -38.54 2.97 -0.10
C THR A 321 -37.88 1.59 -0.07
N CYS A 322 -36.73 1.45 -0.71
CA CYS A 322 -36.08 0.17 -0.95
C CYS A 322 -35.23 -0.32 0.22
N LEU A 323 -34.62 0.57 1.01
CA LEU A 323 -33.77 0.17 2.13
C LEU A 323 -34.55 -0.17 3.42
N ARG A 324 -35.89 -0.10 3.39
CA ARG A 324 -36.71 -0.52 4.52
C ARG A 324 -36.81 -2.03 4.65
N LYS A 325 -36.75 -2.76 3.53
CA LYS A 325 -36.93 -4.21 3.46
C LYS A 325 -35.84 -4.86 2.63
N SER A 326 -35.38 -6.04 3.02
CA SER A 326 -34.38 -6.79 2.25
C SER A 326 -34.86 -7.09 0.83
N GLU A 327 -36.10 -7.56 0.67
CA GLU A 327 -36.69 -7.91 -0.63
C GLU A 327 -36.77 -6.69 -1.58
N LEU A 328 -37.08 -5.51 -1.06
CA LEU A 328 -37.13 -4.29 -1.88
C LEU A 328 -35.74 -3.75 -2.21
N CYS A 329 -34.76 -3.96 -1.33
CA CYS A 329 -33.36 -3.66 -1.58
C CYS A 329 -32.80 -4.57 -2.68
N ASP A 330 -33.17 -5.85 -2.69
CA ASP A 330 -32.83 -6.79 -3.76
C ASP A 330 -33.42 -6.31 -5.10
N VAL A 331 -34.70 -5.97 -5.14
CA VAL A 331 -35.37 -5.42 -6.33
C VAL A 331 -34.64 -4.18 -6.88
N MET A 332 -34.36 -3.19 -6.03
CA MET A 332 -33.63 -1.99 -6.46
C MET A 332 -32.26 -2.35 -7.03
N SER A 333 -31.53 -3.23 -6.34
CA SER A 333 -30.17 -3.59 -6.72
C SER A 333 -30.11 -4.37 -8.03
N GLU A 334 -31.07 -5.26 -8.29
CA GLU A 334 -31.20 -5.92 -9.58
C GLU A 334 -31.44 -4.92 -10.71
N ILE A 335 -32.44 -4.05 -10.57
CA ILE A 335 -32.82 -3.09 -11.60
C ILE A 335 -31.66 -2.15 -11.93
N VAL A 336 -30.94 -1.64 -10.92
CA VAL A 336 -29.80 -0.72 -11.14
C VAL A 336 -28.80 -1.29 -12.15
N PHE A 337 -28.48 -2.58 -12.05
CA PHE A 337 -27.54 -3.25 -12.96
C PHE A 337 -28.21 -3.85 -14.22
N GLU A 338 -29.54 -3.79 -14.36
CA GLU A 338 -30.26 -3.99 -15.63
C GLU A 338 -30.20 -2.75 -16.54
N THR A 339 -29.92 -1.55 -15.97
CA THR A 339 -29.87 -0.27 -16.68
C THR A 339 -28.45 0.16 -17.07
N SER A 340 -28.32 1.16 -17.96
CA SER A 340 -27.02 1.84 -18.25
C SER A 340 -26.65 2.91 -17.21
N LEU A 341 -27.40 3.01 -16.10
CA LEU A 341 -27.16 4.04 -15.07
C LEU A 341 -25.76 3.96 -14.44
N PRO A 342 -25.20 2.77 -14.10
CA PRO A 342 -23.83 2.67 -13.60
C PRO A 342 -22.80 3.16 -14.62
N GLU A 343 -22.95 2.80 -15.90
CA GLU A 343 -22.07 3.26 -16.98
C GLU A 343 -22.09 4.78 -17.09
N LYS A 344 -23.28 5.38 -17.11
CA LYS A 344 -23.45 6.84 -17.16
C LYS A 344 -22.85 7.53 -15.93
N LEU A 345 -23.03 6.95 -14.74
CA LEU A 345 -22.47 7.50 -13.51
C LEU A 345 -20.93 7.61 -13.55
N PHE A 346 -20.25 6.58 -14.06
CA PHE A 346 -18.78 6.54 -14.08
C PHE A 346 -18.16 7.15 -15.33
N PHE A 347 -18.82 7.11 -16.49
CA PHE A 347 -18.21 7.49 -17.76
C PHE A 347 -18.74 8.80 -18.34
N ASN A 348 -19.85 9.34 -17.83
CA ASN A 348 -20.27 10.69 -18.22
C ASN A 348 -19.52 11.73 -17.38
N THR A 349 -18.67 12.55 -18.00
CA THR A 349 -17.87 13.61 -17.34
C THR A 349 -18.69 14.87 -17.03
N SER A 350 -19.83 15.07 -17.68
CA SER A 350 -20.69 16.27 -17.51
C SER A 350 -21.55 16.27 -16.24
N LEU A 351 -21.59 15.15 -15.50
CA LEU A 351 -22.42 15.06 -14.29
C LEU A 351 -21.90 15.96 -13.16
N TRP A 352 -22.82 16.63 -12.50
CA TRP A 352 -22.52 17.49 -11.37
C TRP A 352 -22.37 16.72 -10.05
N LYS A 353 -21.71 17.35 -9.07
CA LYS A 353 -21.40 16.75 -7.77
C LYS A 353 -22.59 16.11 -7.06
N GLU A 354 -23.73 16.80 -6.99
CA GLU A 354 -24.91 16.32 -6.25
C GLU A 354 -25.48 15.01 -6.80
N ILE A 355 -25.61 14.89 -8.13
CA ILE A 355 -26.17 13.67 -8.72
C ILE A 355 -25.21 12.49 -8.56
N ARG A 356 -23.90 12.71 -8.80
CA ARG A 356 -22.87 11.70 -8.55
C ARG A 356 -22.91 11.22 -7.11
N TYR A 357 -22.87 12.17 -6.16
CA TYR A 357 -22.92 11.85 -4.73
C TYR A 357 -24.17 11.05 -4.35
N ASN A 358 -25.35 11.49 -4.79
CA ASN A 358 -26.59 10.83 -4.41
C ASN A 358 -26.71 9.44 -5.05
N LEU A 359 -26.38 9.29 -6.34
CA LEU A 359 -26.38 7.97 -7.00
C LEU A 359 -25.38 7.02 -6.37
N THR A 360 -24.12 7.45 -6.20
CA THR A 360 -23.07 6.61 -5.61
C THR A 360 -23.46 6.16 -4.20
N TYR A 361 -23.82 7.08 -3.30
CA TYR A 361 -23.97 6.74 -1.88
C TYR A 361 -25.37 6.30 -1.45
N ARG A 362 -26.41 6.55 -2.26
CA ARG A 362 -27.81 6.23 -1.89
C ARG A 362 -28.45 5.16 -2.76
N ILE A 363 -27.87 4.85 -3.92
CA ILE A 363 -28.38 3.83 -4.85
C ILE A 363 -27.35 2.72 -5.03
N VAL A 364 -26.17 3.05 -5.58
CA VAL A 364 -25.14 2.06 -5.95
C VAL A 364 -24.50 1.42 -4.71
N LEU A 365 -24.07 2.22 -3.74
CA LEU A 365 -23.42 1.71 -2.53
C LEU A 365 -24.36 0.81 -1.69
N PRO A 366 -25.65 1.14 -1.48
CA PRO A 366 -26.57 0.23 -0.82
C PRO A 366 -26.80 -1.11 -1.55
N SER A 367 -26.44 -1.25 -2.82
CA SER A 367 -26.50 -2.55 -3.51
C SER A 367 -25.63 -3.63 -2.86
N PHE A 368 -24.65 -3.25 -2.02
CA PHE A 368 -23.88 -4.19 -1.20
C PHE A 368 -24.70 -4.85 -0.08
N TYR A 369 -25.86 -4.32 0.30
CA TYR A 369 -26.76 -5.00 1.24
C TYR A 369 -27.51 -6.17 0.59
N SER A 370 -27.61 -6.16 -0.73
CA SER A 370 -28.22 -7.23 -1.53
C SER A 370 -27.15 -8.20 -2.00
N ARG A 371 -27.41 -9.50 -1.87
CA ARG A 371 -26.49 -10.53 -2.39
C ARG A 371 -26.40 -10.50 -3.93
N PRO A 372 -27.52 -10.51 -4.69
CA PRO A 372 -27.50 -10.28 -6.14
C PRO A 372 -26.86 -8.93 -6.52
N GLY A 373 -27.19 -7.86 -5.80
CA GLY A 373 -26.64 -6.52 -6.02
C GLY A 373 -25.12 -6.47 -5.92
N ALA A 374 -24.56 -6.99 -4.82
CA ALA A 374 -23.13 -7.05 -4.59
C ALA A 374 -22.39 -7.83 -5.70
N LEU A 375 -22.95 -8.94 -6.17
CA LEU A 375 -22.38 -9.74 -7.26
C LEU A 375 -22.46 -9.04 -8.61
N ASN A 376 -23.60 -8.45 -8.96
CA ASN A 376 -23.77 -7.70 -10.20
C ASN A 376 -22.85 -6.49 -10.23
N PHE A 377 -22.67 -5.80 -9.10
CA PHE A 377 -21.72 -4.71 -9.02
C PHE A 377 -20.27 -5.17 -9.17
N SER A 378 -19.91 -6.31 -8.57
CA SER A 378 -18.58 -6.90 -8.70
C SER A 378 -18.28 -7.29 -10.16
N LYS A 379 -19.27 -7.83 -10.87
CA LYS A 379 -19.20 -8.10 -12.32
C LYS A 379 -18.95 -6.82 -13.12
N PHE A 380 -19.78 -5.80 -12.90
CA PHE A 380 -19.66 -4.50 -13.57
C PHE A 380 -18.27 -3.89 -13.35
N TYR A 381 -17.81 -3.85 -12.09
CA TYR A 381 -16.49 -3.32 -11.73
C TYR A 381 -15.36 -4.05 -12.44
N LEU A 382 -15.42 -5.39 -12.48
CA LEU A 382 -14.38 -6.20 -13.11
C LEU A 382 -14.36 -6.07 -14.64
N GLN A 383 -15.53 -6.05 -15.27
CA GLN A 383 -15.69 -5.87 -16.72
C GLN A 383 -15.13 -4.51 -17.16
N ASN A 384 -15.34 -3.48 -16.34
CA ASN A 384 -14.95 -2.11 -16.65
C ASN A 384 -13.65 -1.67 -15.95
N PHE A 385 -12.90 -2.59 -15.33
CA PHE A 385 -11.75 -2.25 -14.47
C PHE A 385 -10.77 -1.28 -15.13
N TYR A 386 -10.26 -1.60 -16.32
CA TYR A 386 -9.28 -0.75 -17.01
C TYR A 386 -9.86 0.60 -17.37
N LEU A 387 -11.12 0.66 -17.82
CA LEU A 387 -11.78 1.91 -18.20
C LEU A 387 -11.98 2.80 -16.96
N LEU A 388 -12.52 2.24 -15.88
CA LEU A 388 -12.75 2.95 -14.60
C LEU A 388 -11.48 3.63 -14.08
N TYR A 389 -10.35 2.93 -14.08
CA TYR A 389 -9.10 3.50 -13.60
C TYR A 389 -8.37 4.38 -14.62
N SER A 390 -8.58 4.16 -15.92
CA SER A 390 -8.03 5.05 -16.97
C SER A 390 -8.72 6.41 -16.94
N GLU A 391 -10.03 6.47 -16.67
CA GLU A 391 -10.76 7.73 -16.50
C GLU A 391 -10.22 8.58 -15.34
N LEU A 392 -9.68 7.95 -14.30
CA LEU A 392 -9.03 8.68 -13.20
C LEU A 392 -7.76 9.40 -13.66
N LEU A 393 -7.07 8.86 -14.68
CA LEU A 393 -5.89 9.47 -15.30
C LEU A 393 -6.19 10.79 -16.01
N VAL A 394 -7.45 11.04 -16.38
CA VAL A 394 -7.87 12.20 -17.20
C VAL A 394 -8.36 13.39 -16.34
N ASN A 395 -7.92 13.50 -15.09
CA ASN A 395 -8.28 14.59 -14.16
C ASN A 395 -9.80 14.73 -13.95
N ASN A 396 -10.42 13.69 -13.43
CA ASN A 396 -11.84 13.66 -13.10
C ASN A 396 -12.05 13.64 -11.57
N ASP A 397 -13.16 14.17 -11.10
CA ASP A 397 -13.57 14.17 -9.68
C ASP A 397 -14.09 12.80 -9.21
N LEU A 398 -13.71 11.71 -9.89
CA LEU A 398 -14.20 10.35 -9.64
C LEU A 398 -13.43 9.58 -8.56
N ASN A 399 -12.19 9.98 -8.25
CA ASN A 399 -11.29 9.22 -7.37
C ASN A 399 -11.95 8.87 -6.03
N ASP A 400 -12.51 9.87 -5.35
CA ASP A 400 -13.13 9.70 -4.02
C ASP A 400 -14.35 8.75 -4.06
N TYR A 401 -15.10 8.73 -5.17
CA TYR A 401 -16.25 7.84 -5.35
C TYR A 401 -15.80 6.41 -5.65
N LEU A 402 -14.92 6.24 -6.63
CA LEU A 402 -14.44 4.92 -7.03
C LEU A 402 -13.68 4.25 -5.89
N PHE A 403 -12.78 4.97 -5.21
CA PHE A 403 -12.00 4.41 -4.11
C PHE A 403 -12.89 4.01 -2.93
N SER A 404 -13.91 4.81 -2.63
CA SER A 404 -14.90 4.48 -1.59
C SER A 404 -15.66 3.20 -1.95
N LEU A 405 -16.13 3.04 -3.19
CA LEU A 405 -16.83 1.84 -3.64
C LEU A 405 -15.91 0.61 -3.69
N ALA A 406 -14.69 0.79 -4.19
CA ALA A 406 -13.68 -0.27 -4.26
C ALA A 406 -13.32 -0.82 -2.88
N THR A 407 -13.25 0.07 -1.87
CA THR A 407 -13.04 -0.33 -0.48
C THR A 407 -14.16 -1.25 0.02
N HIS A 408 -15.42 -1.02 -0.36
CA HIS A 408 -16.53 -1.91 0.01
C HIS A 408 -16.47 -3.29 -0.68
N PHE A 409 -15.93 -3.36 -1.91
CA PHE A 409 -15.65 -4.67 -2.53
C PHE A 409 -14.64 -5.46 -1.70
N ALA A 410 -13.57 -4.81 -1.22
CA ALA A 410 -12.57 -5.45 -0.37
C ALA A 410 -13.15 -5.84 1.00
N ILE A 411 -14.06 -5.05 1.58
CA ILE A 411 -14.69 -5.36 2.85
C ILE A 411 -15.70 -6.51 2.74
N SER A 412 -16.38 -6.71 1.61
CA SER A 412 -17.34 -7.80 1.40
C SER A 412 -16.62 -9.10 1.01
N LYS A 413 -16.81 -10.20 1.77
CA LYS A 413 -16.24 -11.52 1.49
C LYS A 413 -16.73 -12.01 0.15
N LEU A 414 -18.04 -11.97 -0.06
CA LEU A 414 -18.66 -12.41 -1.31
C LEU A 414 -18.07 -11.68 -2.53
N SER A 415 -17.99 -10.35 -2.47
CA SER A 415 -17.50 -9.54 -3.58
C SER A 415 -16.01 -9.75 -3.79
N PHE A 416 -15.21 -9.71 -2.73
CA PHE A 416 -13.76 -9.87 -2.84
C PHE A 416 -13.38 -11.26 -3.36
N THR A 417 -13.99 -12.32 -2.83
CA THR A 417 -13.79 -13.70 -3.32
C THR A 417 -14.14 -13.79 -4.80
N TYR A 418 -15.27 -13.22 -5.24
CA TYR A 418 -15.63 -13.18 -6.65
C TYR A 418 -14.59 -12.44 -7.49
N LEU A 419 -14.13 -11.26 -7.06
CA LEU A 419 -13.14 -10.48 -7.80
C LEU A 419 -11.78 -11.19 -7.91
N VAL A 420 -11.32 -11.83 -6.84
CA VAL A 420 -10.07 -12.62 -6.84
C VAL A 420 -10.19 -13.83 -7.76
N GLN A 421 -11.28 -14.60 -7.65
CA GLN A 421 -11.58 -15.73 -8.54
C GLN A 421 -11.64 -15.37 -10.03
N ASN A 422 -11.87 -14.09 -10.34
CA ASN A 422 -11.97 -13.60 -11.71
C ASN A 422 -10.81 -12.66 -12.08
N GLY A 423 -9.68 -12.73 -11.35
CA GLY A 423 -8.41 -12.16 -11.77
C GLY A 423 -8.19 -10.67 -11.48
N VAL A 424 -8.90 -10.08 -10.51
CA VAL A 424 -8.69 -8.66 -10.14
C VAL A 424 -7.24 -8.37 -9.73
N LEU A 425 -6.60 -9.29 -9.01
CA LEU A 425 -5.23 -9.13 -8.51
C LEU A 425 -4.22 -9.09 -9.66
N PHE A 426 -4.43 -9.91 -10.70
CA PHE A 426 -3.66 -9.85 -11.94
C PHE A 426 -3.88 -8.51 -12.65
N LYS A 427 -5.13 -8.07 -12.82
CA LYS A 427 -5.48 -6.81 -13.50
C LYS A 427 -4.85 -5.59 -12.82
N ILE A 428 -4.75 -5.57 -11.49
CA ILE A 428 -4.08 -4.51 -10.74
C ILE A 428 -2.60 -4.43 -11.10
N LEU A 429 -1.86 -5.54 -11.03
CA LEU A 429 -0.42 -5.57 -11.41
C LEU A 429 -0.22 -5.13 -12.86
N ASP A 430 -1.07 -5.65 -13.74
CA ASP A 430 -1.01 -5.36 -15.16
C ASP A 430 -1.25 -3.87 -15.46
N PHE A 431 -2.28 -3.29 -14.86
CA PHE A 431 -2.59 -1.87 -15.01
C PHE A 431 -1.50 -0.96 -14.44
N ILE A 432 -0.96 -1.27 -13.25
CA ILE A 432 0.17 -0.53 -12.68
C ILE A 432 1.38 -0.62 -13.62
N SER A 433 1.71 -1.80 -14.13
CA SER A 433 2.80 -1.99 -15.09
C SER A 433 2.59 -1.16 -16.36
N CYS A 434 1.38 -1.13 -16.92
CA CYS A 434 1.05 -0.28 -18.06
C CYS A 434 1.29 1.21 -17.77
N ILE A 435 0.82 1.72 -16.62
CA ILE A 435 1.02 3.13 -16.24
C ILE A 435 2.50 3.46 -16.09
N LEU A 436 3.26 2.62 -15.39
CA LEU A 436 4.68 2.85 -15.17
C LEU A 436 5.45 2.86 -16.51
N ASN A 437 5.11 1.93 -17.42
CA ASN A 437 5.67 1.89 -18.77
C ASN A 437 5.29 3.14 -19.59
N GLN A 438 4.06 3.66 -19.46
CA GLN A 438 3.63 4.90 -20.12
C GLN A 438 4.41 6.12 -19.62
N LEU A 439 4.79 6.15 -18.35
CA LEU A 439 5.68 7.18 -17.81
C LEU A 439 7.13 7.02 -18.28
N GLY A 440 7.49 5.89 -18.90
CA GLY A 440 8.85 5.58 -19.33
C GLY A 440 9.71 4.90 -18.26
N LEU A 441 9.09 4.41 -17.18
CA LEU A 441 9.75 3.52 -16.22
C LEU A 441 9.80 2.10 -16.78
N GLY A 442 10.83 1.34 -16.44
CA GLY A 442 11.03 -0.02 -16.92
C GLY A 442 12.45 -0.50 -16.65
N ARG A 443 12.75 -1.72 -17.08
CA ARG A 443 14.04 -2.37 -16.83
C ARG A 443 15.21 -1.50 -17.29
N GLY A 444 16.16 -1.24 -16.40
CA GLY A 444 17.35 -0.43 -16.68
C GLY A 444 17.09 1.06 -16.96
N GLN A 445 15.86 1.57 -16.76
CA GLN A 445 15.55 2.98 -17.02
C GLN A 445 15.92 3.87 -15.83
N SER A 446 16.37 5.10 -16.10
CA SER A 446 16.65 6.10 -15.05
C SER A 446 15.36 6.75 -14.57
N ILE A 447 15.05 6.55 -13.29
CA ILE A 447 13.91 7.15 -12.60
C ILE A 447 14.07 8.67 -12.59
N SER A 448 15.26 9.18 -12.27
CA SER A 448 15.49 10.62 -12.23
C SER A 448 15.27 11.28 -13.59
N ASN A 449 15.71 10.66 -14.69
CA ASN A 449 15.47 11.17 -16.04
C ASN A 449 13.98 11.15 -16.44
N VAL A 450 13.23 10.13 -16.02
CA VAL A 450 11.77 10.07 -16.22
C VAL A 450 11.09 11.20 -15.45
N LEU A 451 11.45 11.39 -14.18
CA LEU A 451 10.84 12.41 -13.31
C LEU A 451 11.13 13.85 -13.75
N LYS A 452 12.23 14.10 -14.49
CA LYS A 452 12.48 15.41 -15.12
C LYS A 452 11.46 15.75 -16.20
N LYS A 453 10.94 14.73 -16.89
CA LYS A 453 10.02 14.87 -18.02
C LYS A 453 8.56 14.69 -17.61
N THR A 454 8.30 14.21 -16.40
CA THR A 454 6.96 13.90 -15.89
C THR A 454 6.41 15.09 -15.10
N THR A 455 5.13 15.42 -15.29
CA THR A 455 4.51 16.46 -14.47
C THR A 455 4.31 15.98 -13.03
N ALA A 456 4.34 16.89 -12.05
CA ALA A 456 4.07 16.52 -10.65
C ALA A 456 2.67 15.92 -10.47
N LYS A 457 1.72 16.30 -11.33
CA LYS A 457 0.35 15.80 -11.32
C LYS A 457 0.28 14.33 -11.71
N ASP A 458 0.93 13.95 -12.80
CA ASP A 458 0.88 12.58 -13.33
C ASP A 458 1.48 11.58 -12.32
N ILE A 459 2.64 11.90 -11.75
CA ILE A 459 3.29 11.00 -10.77
C ILE A 459 2.51 10.92 -9.45
N ASN A 460 1.90 12.02 -8.99
CA ASN A 460 1.08 12.02 -7.78
C ASN A 460 -0.14 11.12 -7.94
N LEU A 461 -0.75 11.11 -9.13
CA LEU A 461 -1.88 10.23 -9.40
C LEU A 461 -1.48 8.75 -9.38
N VAL A 462 -0.30 8.41 -9.90
CA VAL A 462 0.25 7.05 -9.77
C VAL A 462 0.44 6.68 -8.30
N TYR A 463 0.93 7.61 -7.48
CA TYR A 463 1.05 7.38 -6.03
C TYR A 463 -0.31 7.14 -5.36
N GLU A 464 -1.34 7.92 -5.72
CA GLU A 464 -2.69 7.75 -5.18
C GLU A 464 -3.28 6.39 -5.58
N LEU A 465 -3.18 6.01 -6.86
CA LEU A 465 -3.69 4.74 -7.38
C LEU A 465 -3.01 3.54 -6.74
N ALA A 466 -1.68 3.52 -6.68
CA ALA A 466 -0.96 2.42 -6.07
C ALA A 466 -1.19 2.36 -4.55
N ALA A 467 -1.30 3.51 -3.86
CA ALA A 467 -1.70 3.52 -2.46
C ALA A 467 -3.11 2.95 -2.26
N HIS A 468 -4.05 3.25 -3.16
CA HIS A 468 -5.39 2.69 -3.16
C HIS A 468 -5.37 1.16 -3.38
N PHE A 469 -4.66 0.66 -4.39
CA PHE A 469 -4.57 -0.78 -4.63
C PHE A 469 -3.91 -1.55 -3.49
N ASN A 470 -2.84 -0.98 -2.90
CA ASN A 470 -2.21 -1.57 -1.71
C ASN A 470 -3.20 -1.66 -0.56
N GLU A 471 -4.04 -0.64 -0.39
CA GLU A 471 -5.11 -0.65 0.60
C GLU A 471 -6.14 -1.74 0.33
N LEU A 472 -6.61 -1.92 -0.91
CA LEU A 472 -7.53 -3.00 -1.27
C LEU A 472 -6.97 -4.40 -0.96
N ILE A 473 -5.68 -4.63 -1.24
CA ILE A 473 -5.03 -5.93 -1.02
C ILE A 473 -4.79 -6.18 0.47
N SER A 474 -4.32 -5.16 1.19
CA SER A 474 -3.96 -5.26 2.61
C SER A 474 -5.17 -5.45 3.54
N LEU A 475 -6.38 -5.12 3.10
CA LEU A 475 -7.55 -5.11 3.98
C LEU A 475 -7.97 -6.49 4.49
N ARG A 476 -7.48 -7.63 3.96
CA ARG A 476 -8.10 -8.94 4.29
C ARG A 476 -7.29 -10.22 4.05
N GLU A 477 -6.02 -10.26 4.50
CA GLU A 477 -5.12 -11.43 4.38
C GLU A 477 -5.73 -12.78 4.85
N ASN A 478 -6.72 -12.80 5.75
CA ASN A 478 -7.24 -14.03 6.38
C ASN A 478 -8.66 -14.48 5.94
N ARG A 479 -9.20 -13.99 4.81
CA ARG A 479 -10.61 -14.27 4.43
C ARG A 479 -10.83 -14.74 3.00
N ILE A 480 -9.76 -15.01 2.25
CA ILE A 480 -9.87 -15.69 0.96
C ILE A 480 -10.03 -17.18 1.24
N ASP A 481 -11.04 -17.79 0.63
CA ASP A 481 -11.27 -19.23 0.76
C ASP A 481 -10.22 -20.00 -0.06
N ASP A 482 -9.70 -21.10 0.49
CA ASP A 482 -8.70 -21.92 -0.20
C ASP A 482 -9.35 -22.87 -1.22
N THR A 483 -9.90 -22.32 -2.31
CA THR A 483 -10.54 -23.10 -3.38
C THR A 483 -9.60 -23.33 -4.57
N PRO A 484 -9.78 -24.41 -5.36
CA PRO A 484 -8.94 -24.68 -6.53
C PRO A 484 -8.91 -23.55 -7.56
N GLU A 485 -10.04 -22.86 -7.76
CA GLU A 485 -10.16 -21.73 -8.70
C GLU A 485 -9.33 -20.54 -8.21
N ILE A 486 -9.39 -20.25 -6.90
CA ILE A 486 -8.61 -19.19 -6.29
C ILE A 486 -7.13 -19.53 -6.35
N LYS A 487 -6.74 -20.76 -6.02
CA LYS A 487 -5.36 -21.23 -6.16
C LYS A 487 -4.86 -21.00 -7.58
N SER A 488 -5.61 -21.44 -8.60
CA SER A 488 -5.23 -21.26 -10.01
C SER A 488 -5.03 -19.78 -10.38
N GLU A 489 -5.93 -18.90 -9.92
CA GLU A 489 -5.81 -17.46 -10.15
C GLU A 489 -4.65 -16.80 -9.39
N LEU A 490 -4.37 -17.24 -8.17
CA LEU A 490 -3.21 -16.82 -7.39
C LEU A 490 -1.91 -17.25 -8.07
N GLN A 491 -1.85 -18.49 -8.60
CA GLN A 491 -0.69 -18.99 -9.36
C GLN A 491 -0.44 -18.16 -10.63
N ARG A 492 -1.51 -17.83 -11.36
CA ARG A 492 -1.45 -16.93 -12.53
C ARG A 492 -0.94 -15.54 -12.14
N THR A 493 -1.47 -14.99 -11.05
CA THR A 493 -1.08 -13.66 -10.55
C THR A 493 0.35 -13.63 -10.05
N ALA A 494 0.81 -14.68 -9.36
CA ALA A 494 2.18 -14.83 -8.90
C ALA A 494 3.17 -14.88 -10.06
N THR A 495 2.83 -15.60 -11.14
CA THR A 495 3.64 -15.57 -12.38
C THR A 495 3.75 -14.15 -12.94
N ARG A 496 2.65 -13.38 -12.93
CA ARG A 496 2.68 -11.97 -13.33
C ARG A 496 3.48 -11.09 -12.38
N LEU A 497 3.46 -11.36 -11.07
CA LEU A 497 4.28 -10.66 -10.07
C LEU A 497 5.77 -10.87 -10.34
N VAL A 498 6.18 -12.10 -10.63
CA VAL A 498 7.56 -12.42 -11.01
C VAL A 498 7.95 -11.64 -12.27
N GLN A 499 7.10 -11.65 -13.30
CA GLN A 499 7.33 -10.85 -14.51
C GLN A 499 7.40 -9.35 -14.22
N PHE A 500 6.52 -8.83 -13.35
CA PHE A 500 6.53 -7.43 -12.93
C PHE A 500 7.87 -7.03 -12.31
N CYS A 501 8.46 -7.88 -11.46
CA CYS A 501 9.77 -7.60 -10.89
C CYS A 501 10.85 -7.48 -11.98
N ILE A 502 10.83 -8.37 -12.96
CA ILE A 502 11.79 -8.38 -14.08
C ILE A 502 11.60 -7.17 -15.00
N ASP A 503 10.35 -6.78 -15.25
CA ASP A 503 9.99 -5.63 -16.08
C ASP A 503 10.54 -4.30 -15.50
N PHE A 504 10.80 -4.26 -14.19
CA PHE A 504 11.25 -3.06 -13.45
C PHE A 504 12.57 -3.28 -12.69
N ASP A 505 13.37 -4.25 -13.11
CA ASP A 505 14.70 -4.48 -12.54
C ASP A 505 15.72 -3.42 -12.96
N ASP A 506 16.75 -3.25 -12.13
CA ASP A 506 17.93 -2.42 -12.41
C ASP A 506 17.62 -0.95 -12.75
N MET A 507 16.52 -0.41 -12.24
CA MET A 507 16.15 1.00 -12.43
C MET A 507 17.12 1.96 -11.74
N GLU A 508 17.16 3.20 -12.22
CA GLU A 508 18.15 4.21 -11.80
C GLU A 508 19.59 3.67 -11.91
N PRO A 509 20.04 3.25 -13.10
CA PRO A 509 21.43 2.87 -13.29
C PRO A 509 22.34 4.08 -13.06
N LEU A 510 23.41 3.86 -12.31
CA LEU A 510 24.44 4.82 -11.96
C LEU A 510 25.74 4.48 -12.68
N THR A 511 26.48 5.50 -13.06
CA THR A 511 27.86 5.39 -13.51
C THR A 511 28.83 6.06 -12.53
N GLN A 512 30.12 5.80 -12.67
CA GLN A 512 31.14 6.45 -11.84
C GLN A 512 31.09 7.99 -11.94
N ALA A 513 30.71 8.54 -13.09
CA ALA A 513 30.56 9.99 -13.27
C ALA A 513 29.39 10.56 -12.46
N ASP A 514 28.29 9.81 -12.33
CA ASP A 514 27.09 10.24 -11.61
C ASP A 514 27.32 10.32 -10.09
N ILE A 515 28.28 9.54 -9.56
CA ILE A 515 28.66 9.56 -8.13
C ILE A 515 29.11 10.97 -7.69
N TYR A 516 29.73 11.73 -8.58
CA TYR A 516 30.26 13.07 -8.28
C TYR A 516 29.37 14.20 -8.79
N ARG A 517 28.35 13.89 -9.58
CA ARG A 517 27.46 14.89 -10.17
C ARG A 517 26.22 15.07 -9.31
N GLU A 518 25.87 16.31 -9.01
CA GLU A 518 24.61 16.61 -8.36
C GLU A 518 23.45 16.39 -9.35
N ASN A 519 22.40 15.72 -8.90
CA ASN A 519 21.21 15.52 -9.74
C ASN A 519 20.27 16.71 -9.59
N GLU A 520 19.68 17.15 -10.70
CA GLU A 520 18.64 18.20 -10.70
C GLU A 520 17.38 17.75 -9.98
N ILE A 521 17.10 16.44 -9.97
CA ILE A 521 15.99 15.87 -9.22
C ILE A 521 16.45 15.55 -7.80
N PRO A 522 15.74 16.05 -6.77
CA PRO A 522 16.01 15.65 -5.40
C PRO A 522 15.84 14.13 -5.20
N TYR A 523 16.78 13.51 -4.48
CA TYR A 523 16.80 12.06 -4.23
C TYR A 523 15.49 11.51 -3.64
N HIS A 524 14.78 12.31 -2.83
CA HIS A 524 13.53 11.88 -2.20
C HIS A 524 12.43 11.57 -3.21
N LYS A 525 12.48 12.15 -4.43
CA LYS A 525 11.54 11.82 -5.50
C LYS A 525 11.83 10.42 -6.09
N THR A 526 13.09 10.12 -6.37
CA THR A 526 13.55 8.77 -6.77
C THR A 526 13.18 7.74 -5.71
N TYR A 527 13.47 8.04 -4.45
CA TYR A 527 13.09 7.24 -3.27
C TYR A 527 11.58 6.93 -3.25
N ASN A 528 10.72 7.91 -3.51
CA ASN A 528 9.28 7.72 -3.47
C ASN A 528 8.78 6.74 -4.55
N VAL A 529 9.38 6.71 -5.74
CA VAL A 529 9.07 5.72 -6.79
C VAL A 529 9.46 4.31 -6.33
N ILE A 530 10.65 4.14 -5.77
CA ILE A 530 11.11 2.83 -5.28
C ILE A 530 10.23 2.35 -4.13
N ARG A 531 9.91 3.24 -3.19
CA ARG A 531 9.01 2.97 -2.07
C ARG A 531 7.61 2.57 -2.56
N LEU A 532 7.11 3.19 -3.62
CA LEU A 532 5.84 2.83 -4.23
C LEU A 532 5.83 1.36 -4.67
N LEU A 533 6.85 0.98 -5.44
CA LEU A 533 6.99 -0.36 -5.99
C LEU A 533 7.16 -1.39 -4.89
N HIS A 534 7.98 -1.09 -3.88
CA HIS A 534 8.10 -1.93 -2.70
C HIS A 534 6.77 -2.17 -2.00
N ASN A 535 5.98 -1.12 -1.75
CA ASN A 535 4.68 -1.27 -1.07
C ASN A 535 3.70 -2.17 -1.84
N ILE A 536 3.76 -2.12 -3.18
CA ILE A 536 2.98 -3.01 -4.04
C ILE A 536 3.44 -4.45 -3.84
N LEU A 537 4.73 -4.72 -4.04
CA LEU A 537 5.29 -6.08 -3.90
C LEU A 537 5.00 -6.67 -2.51
N ALA A 538 5.20 -5.87 -1.47
CA ALA A 538 4.95 -6.25 -0.07
C ALA A 538 3.51 -6.74 0.14
N SER A 539 2.52 -6.01 -0.38
CA SER A 539 1.10 -6.36 -0.23
C SER A 539 0.77 -7.71 -0.91
N TYR A 540 1.35 -7.97 -2.09
CA TYR A 540 1.16 -9.25 -2.80
C TYR A 540 1.88 -10.40 -2.11
N VAL A 541 3.12 -10.19 -1.68
CA VAL A 541 3.90 -11.24 -1.01
C VAL A 541 3.24 -11.68 0.28
N ASN A 542 2.72 -10.74 1.07
CA ASN A 542 1.90 -11.07 2.24
C ASN A 542 0.73 -11.96 1.89
N LEU A 543 -0.04 -11.53 0.90
CA LEU A 543 -1.20 -12.27 0.46
C LEU A 543 -0.82 -13.69 0.03
N PHE A 544 0.23 -13.85 -0.77
CA PHE A 544 0.67 -15.16 -1.23
C PHE A 544 1.20 -16.04 -0.11
N LEU A 545 1.98 -15.49 0.83
CA LEU A 545 2.54 -16.26 1.95
C LEU A 545 1.52 -16.65 3.02
N SER A 546 0.26 -16.19 2.90
CA SER A 546 -0.86 -16.76 3.65
C SER A 546 -1.29 -18.15 3.15
N PHE A 547 -0.80 -18.59 1.99
CA PHE A 547 -1.03 -19.91 1.41
C PHE A 547 0.27 -20.71 1.36
N ASP A 548 0.34 -21.84 2.08
CA ASP A 548 1.58 -22.60 2.30
C ASP A 548 2.32 -23.01 1.01
N GLU A 549 1.59 -23.38 -0.04
CA GLU A 549 2.16 -23.86 -1.31
C GLU A 549 2.69 -22.73 -2.20
N MET A 550 2.19 -21.50 -2.02
CA MET A 550 2.46 -20.39 -2.94
C MET A 550 3.90 -19.89 -2.87
N GLY A 551 4.53 -19.94 -1.69
CA GLY A 551 5.94 -19.55 -1.53
C GLY A 551 6.87 -20.40 -2.41
N ASN A 552 6.72 -21.72 -2.35
CA ASN A 552 7.49 -22.66 -3.18
C ASN A 552 7.25 -22.43 -4.68
N MET A 553 5.99 -22.22 -5.07
CA MET A 553 5.67 -21.99 -6.48
C MET A 553 6.28 -20.67 -7.00
N ILE A 554 6.23 -19.57 -6.23
CA ILE A 554 6.87 -18.30 -6.63
C ILE A 554 8.39 -18.49 -6.76
N ILE A 555 9.03 -19.14 -5.80
CA ILE A 555 10.46 -19.46 -5.85
C ILE A 555 10.79 -20.27 -7.11
N SER A 556 9.99 -21.30 -7.42
CA SER A 556 10.17 -22.12 -8.62
C SER A 556 10.12 -21.29 -9.92
N GLN A 557 9.19 -20.34 -10.02
CA GLN A 557 9.12 -19.43 -11.17
C GLN A 557 10.37 -18.54 -11.29
N PHE A 558 10.84 -17.97 -10.18
CA PHE A 558 12.10 -17.22 -10.16
C PHE A 558 13.29 -18.09 -10.58
N VAL A 559 13.42 -19.29 -10.01
CA VAL A 559 14.50 -20.24 -10.36
C VAL A 559 14.50 -20.54 -11.85
N LYS A 560 13.33 -20.81 -12.45
CA LYS A 560 13.21 -21.09 -13.88
C LYS A 560 13.74 -19.92 -14.72
N ILE A 561 13.32 -18.69 -14.41
CA ILE A 561 13.72 -17.50 -15.17
C ILE A 561 15.21 -17.20 -14.97
N PHE A 562 15.68 -17.23 -13.73
CA PHE A 562 17.08 -16.99 -13.41
C PHE A 562 18.01 -18.03 -14.03
N LYS A 563 17.61 -19.31 -14.11
CA LYS A 563 18.41 -20.33 -14.82
C LYS A 563 18.50 -20.04 -16.32
N ILE A 564 17.42 -19.57 -16.95
CA ILE A 564 17.46 -19.17 -18.37
C ILE A 564 18.42 -17.99 -18.56
N ASP A 565 18.33 -16.96 -17.72
CA ASP A 565 19.19 -15.78 -17.81
C ASP A 565 20.66 -16.12 -17.51
N MET A 566 20.92 -16.97 -16.51
CA MET A 566 22.26 -17.46 -16.21
C MET A 566 22.84 -18.26 -17.39
N GLN A 567 22.05 -19.16 -17.99
CA GLN A 567 22.48 -19.95 -19.14
C GLN A 567 22.86 -19.09 -20.35
N ARG A 568 22.19 -17.94 -20.57
CA ARG A 568 22.61 -17.00 -21.63
C ARG A 568 24.05 -16.50 -21.44
N ILE A 569 24.55 -16.48 -20.20
CA ILE A 569 25.91 -16.06 -19.85
C ILE A 569 26.88 -17.25 -19.85
N THR A 570 26.42 -18.45 -19.46
CA THR A 570 27.29 -19.59 -19.14
C THR A 570 27.23 -20.78 -20.10
N ALA A 571 26.29 -20.83 -21.05
CA ALA A 571 25.98 -22.03 -21.86
C ALA A 571 27.18 -22.69 -22.58
N ASN A 572 28.21 -21.91 -22.91
CA ASN A 572 29.40 -22.39 -23.64
C ASN A 572 30.66 -22.45 -22.77
N LEU A 573 30.53 -22.32 -21.45
CA LEU A 573 31.63 -22.30 -20.50
C LEU A 573 31.71 -23.63 -19.74
N SER A 574 32.92 -24.07 -19.42
CA SER A 574 33.10 -25.13 -18.41
C SER A 574 32.59 -24.63 -17.05
N PRO A 575 32.19 -25.51 -16.10
CA PRO A 575 31.71 -25.10 -14.79
C PRO A 575 32.64 -24.10 -14.07
N GLN A 576 33.95 -24.33 -14.14
CA GLN A 576 34.95 -23.42 -13.56
C GLN A 576 34.97 -22.04 -14.25
N LYS A 577 34.97 -22.00 -15.59
CA LYS A 577 34.93 -20.74 -16.35
C LYS A 577 33.59 -20.01 -16.18
N ALA A 578 32.49 -20.75 -15.98
CA ALA A 578 31.19 -20.19 -15.68
C ALA A 578 31.22 -19.47 -14.31
N ILE A 579 31.75 -20.12 -13.27
CA ILE A 579 31.92 -19.51 -11.95
C ILE A 579 32.80 -18.26 -12.04
N GLU A 580 33.97 -18.34 -12.69
CA GLU A 580 34.85 -17.18 -12.90
C GLU A 580 34.11 -16.02 -13.59
N LYS A 581 33.36 -16.32 -14.65
CA LYS A 581 32.59 -15.31 -15.39
C LYS A 581 31.51 -14.67 -14.53
N LEU A 582 30.85 -15.44 -13.68
CA LEU A 582 29.80 -14.95 -12.78
C LEU A 582 30.39 -14.13 -11.62
N VAL A 583 31.53 -14.55 -11.05
CA VAL A 583 32.25 -13.82 -10.00
C VAL A 583 32.67 -12.43 -10.48
N THR A 584 33.03 -12.30 -11.76
CA THR A 584 33.53 -11.05 -12.36
C THR A 584 32.48 -10.31 -13.20
N LEU A 585 31.20 -10.71 -13.12
CA LEU A 585 30.14 -10.19 -14.00
C LEU A 585 29.86 -8.70 -13.74
N SER A 586 29.62 -8.36 -12.48
CA SER A 586 29.30 -7.01 -12.01
C SER A 586 30.57 -6.20 -11.77
N ASP A 587 30.60 -4.93 -12.19
CA ASP A 587 31.77 -4.05 -12.04
C ASP A 587 31.29 -2.61 -11.86
N PHE A 588 31.14 -2.16 -10.62
CA PHE A 588 30.60 -0.84 -10.33
C PHE A 588 31.58 0.31 -10.68
N GLU A 589 32.87 0.01 -10.86
CA GLU A 589 33.87 1.00 -11.24
C GLU A 589 33.79 1.30 -12.75
N LYS A 590 33.52 0.28 -13.58
CA LYS A 590 33.61 0.40 -15.05
C LYS A 590 32.29 0.28 -15.80
N LYS A 591 31.28 -0.34 -15.21
CA LYS A 591 29.98 -0.58 -15.87
C LYS A 591 28.87 0.17 -15.15
N PRO A 592 27.80 0.56 -15.88
CA PRO A 592 26.58 1.01 -15.24
C PRO A 592 26.05 -0.08 -14.30
N PHE A 593 25.60 0.33 -13.11
CA PHE A 593 25.05 -0.58 -12.11
C PHE A 593 23.83 0.05 -11.45
N SER A 594 22.96 -0.77 -10.87
CA SER A 594 21.84 -0.29 -10.07
C SER A 594 21.87 -0.94 -8.71
N ILE A 595 21.50 -0.17 -7.69
CA ILE A 595 21.22 -0.70 -6.34
C ILE A 595 19.74 -1.04 -6.16
N PHE A 596 18.90 -0.89 -7.19
CA PHE A 596 17.46 -1.16 -7.19
C PHE A 596 17.11 -2.31 -8.15
N ASN A 597 17.48 -3.52 -7.75
CA ASN A 597 17.00 -4.76 -8.34
C ASN A 597 15.85 -5.32 -7.50
N MET A 598 14.74 -5.68 -8.17
CA MET A 598 13.52 -6.15 -7.52
C MET A 598 13.45 -7.67 -7.48
N SER A 599 13.78 -8.34 -8.59
CA SER A 599 13.60 -9.78 -8.73
C SER A 599 14.47 -10.57 -7.76
N GLN A 600 15.77 -10.26 -7.66
CA GLN A 600 16.70 -10.98 -6.79
C GLN A 600 16.36 -10.76 -5.31
N ARG A 601 15.96 -9.54 -4.96
CA ARG A 601 15.58 -9.22 -3.58
C ARG A 601 14.27 -9.87 -3.19
N LEU A 602 13.26 -9.83 -4.05
CA LEU A 602 11.99 -10.52 -3.78
C LEU A 602 12.18 -12.04 -3.71
N PHE A 603 13.09 -12.59 -4.51
CA PHE A 603 13.47 -14.00 -4.45
C PHE A 603 14.07 -14.36 -3.07
N PHE A 604 15.11 -13.64 -2.63
CA PHE A 604 15.70 -13.89 -1.30
C PHE A 604 14.72 -13.66 -0.16
N ASP A 605 13.82 -12.72 -0.35
CA ASP A 605 12.81 -12.38 0.61
C ASP A 605 11.80 -13.51 0.85
N ILE A 606 11.28 -14.08 -0.24
CA ILE A 606 10.39 -15.25 -0.18
C ILE A 606 11.15 -16.50 0.25
N LEU A 607 12.38 -16.71 -0.24
CA LEU A 607 13.23 -17.85 0.11
C LEU A 607 13.55 -17.87 1.61
N THR A 608 13.99 -16.74 2.16
CA THR A 608 14.29 -16.58 3.59
C THR A 608 13.06 -16.94 4.42
N GLU A 609 11.89 -16.43 4.04
CA GLU A 609 10.65 -16.71 4.77
C GLU A 609 10.28 -18.20 4.73
N CYS A 610 10.36 -18.85 3.56
CA CYS A 610 10.10 -20.28 3.43
C CYS A 610 11.09 -21.12 4.26
N VAL A 611 12.35 -20.71 4.37
CA VAL A 611 13.36 -21.40 5.19
C VAL A 611 13.11 -21.19 6.68
N VAL A 612 12.83 -19.95 7.12
CA VAL A 612 12.55 -19.62 8.52
C VAL A 612 11.33 -20.39 9.01
N LYS A 613 10.26 -20.45 8.20
CA LYS A 613 9.03 -21.20 8.49
C LYS A 613 9.13 -22.72 8.28
N ARG A 614 10.28 -23.23 7.79
CA ARG A 614 10.50 -24.65 7.47
C ARG A 614 9.50 -25.20 6.44
N ASN A 615 9.11 -24.36 5.48
CA ASN A 615 8.14 -24.66 4.42
C ASN A 615 8.78 -24.80 3.03
N LEU A 616 10.11 -24.67 2.89
CA LEU A 616 10.79 -24.85 1.60
C LEU A 616 10.84 -26.35 1.22
N SER A 617 10.45 -26.68 -0.01
CA SER A 617 10.47 -28.06 -0.51
C SER A 617 11.90 -28.59 -0.69
N ASP A 618 12.10 -29.90 -0.50
CA ASP A 618 13.41 -30.54 -0.68
C ASP A 618 13.95 -30.40 -2.11
N GLU A 619 13.07 -30.43 -3.12
CA GLU A 619 13.44 -30.21 -4.52
C GLU A 619 14.04 -28.83 -4.74
N LEU A 620 13.40 -27.78 -4.22
CA LEU A 620 13.90 -26.40 -4.35
C LEU A 620 15.15 -26.19 -3.50
N LYS A 621 15.18 -26.76 -2.30
CA LYS A 621 16.35 -26.74 -1.42
C LYS A 621 17.58 -27.31 -2.14
N ASN A 622 17.44 -28.47 -2.79
CA ASN A 622 18.54 -29.07 -3.57
C ASN A 622 18.87 -28.24 -4.81
N THR A 623 17.85 -27.76 -5.54
CA THR A 623 18.03 -26.99 -6.78
C THR A 623 18.74 -25.65 -6.57
N ILE A 624 18.53 -25.02 -5.40
CA ILE A 624 19.07 -23.70 -5.06
C ILE A 624 20.36 -23.83 -4.27
N LEU A 625 20.35 -24.56 -3.15
CA LEU A 625 21.46 -24.54 -2.17
C LEU A 625 22.68 -25.36 -2.61
N GLN A 626 22.52 -26.31 -3.53
CA GLN A 626 23.63 -27.14 -4.03
C GLN A 626 24.23 -26.59 -5.35
N ASP A 627 23.61 -25.60 -5.98
CA ASP A 627 24.06 -25.01 -7.24
C ASP A 627 24.82 -23.69 -6.97
N GLN A 628 26.14 -23.80 -6.77
CA GLN A 628 27.00 -22.65 -6.46
C GLN A 628 26.96 -21.57 -7.54
N ALA A 629 26.91 -21.95 -8.81
CA ALA A 629 26.85 -20.99 -9.92
C ALA A 629 25.53 -20.22 -9.89
N PHE A 630 24.42 -20.92 -9.64
CA PHE A 630 23.12 -20.29 -9.46
C PHE A 630 23.11 -19.30 -8.30
N LEU A 631 23.63 -19.68 -7.12
CA LEU A 631 23.70 -18.79 -5.96
C LEU A 631 24.53 -17.52 -6.23
N ILE A 632 25.69 -17.66 -6.89
CA ILE A 632 26.52 -16.51 -7.30
C ILE A 632 25.75 -15.62 -8.28
N PHE A 633 24.96 -16.20 -9.19
CA PHE A 633 24.18 -15.44 -10.17
C PHE A 633 23.01 -14.67 -9.53
N VAL A 634 22.22 -15.31 -8.66
CA VAL A 634 21.06 -14.66 -8.02
C VAL A 634 21.46 -13.67 -6.93
N SER A 635 22.71 -13.70 -6.47
CA SER A 635 23.24 -12.78 -5.44
C SER A 635 23.97 -11.55 -6.02
N GLN A 636 23.94 -11.33 -7.34
CA GLN A 636 24.70 -10.24 -7.98
C GLN A 636 24.29 -8.84 -7.50
N ALA A 637 22.99 -8.59 -7.32
CA ALA A 637 22.49 -7.32 -6.82
C ALA A 637 22.93 -7.05 -5.37
N ALA A 638 22.92 -8.11 -4.54
CA ALA A 638 23.40 -8.06 -3.17
C ALA A 638 24.90 -7.73 -3.14
N MET A 639 25.70 -8.49 -3.89
CA MET A 639 27.15 -8.30 -3.94
C MET A 639 27.51 -6.91 -4.49
N THR A 640 26.82 -6.42 -5.51
CA THR A 640 27.06 -5.09 -6.07
C THR A 640 26.74 -3.98 -5.07
N SER A 641 25.58 -4.05 -4.41
CA SER A 641 25.13 -3.02 -3.46
C SER A 641 26.01 -2.97 -2.22
N LEU A 642 26.35 -4.15 -1.64
CA LEU A 642 27.24 -4.26 -0.50
C LEU A 642 28.67 -3.82 -0.87
N SER A 643 29.19 -4.21 -2.04
CA SER A 643 30.53 -3.79 -2.48
C SER A 643 30.62 -2.27 -2.61
N LEU A 644 29.62 -1.64 -3.24
CA LEU A 644 29.53 -0.18 -3.35
C LEU A 644 29.50 0.49 -1.98
N GLU A 645 28.71 -0.05 -1.06
CA GLU A 645 28.58 0.46 0.29
C GLU A 645 29.89 0.34 1.08
N MET A 646 30.57 -0.81 1.01
CA MET A 646 31.87 -1.02 1.64
C MET A 646 32.91 -0.04 1.10
N TYR A 647 32.93 0.17 -0.22
CA TYR A 647 33.81 1.13 -0.88
C TYR A 647 33.54 2.57 -0.38
N PHE A 648 32.27 2.94 -0.22
CA PHE A 648 31.87 4.22 0.35
C PHE A 648 32.26 4.37 1.83
N LYS A 649 31.96 3.36 2.67
CA LYS A 649 32.31 3.33 4.10
C LYS A 649 33.82 3.38 4.34
N ALA A 650 34.61 2.84 3.42
CA ALA A 650 36.06 2.91 3.46
C ALA A 650 36.65 4.26 3.02
N GLY A 651 35.81 5.24 2.64
CA GLY A 651 36.24 6.59 2.28
C GLY A 651 36.91 6.70 0.91
N ARG A 652 36.65 5.76 -0.01
CA ARG A 652 37.31 5.70 -1.32
C ARG A 652 36.75 6.69 -2.34
N PHE A 653 35.53 7.17 -2.15
CA PHE A 653 34.96 8.22 -2.98
C PHE A 653 35.40 9.60 -2.46
N ILE A 654 36.09 10.36 -3.30
CA ILE A 654 36.55 11.72 -2.97
C ILE A 654 35.40 12.69 -3.25
N ASN A 655 34.76 13.22 -2.20
CA ASN A 655 33.67 14.19 -2.28
C ASN A 655 32.49 13.76 -3.20
N PRO A 656 31.82 12.61 -2.92
CA PRO A 656 30.64 12.22 -3.68
C PRO A 656 29.50 13.26 -3.53
N SER A 657 28.63 13.33 -4.54
CA SER A 657 27.50 14.24 -4.59
C SER A 657 26.53 14.02 -3.41
N ASN A 658 25.78 15.05 -3.05
CA ASN A 658 24.78 14.92 -1.98
C ASN A 658 23.67 13.97 -2.41
N TYR A 659 23.28 14.00 -3.69
CA TYR A 659 22.37 13.03 -4.29
C TYR A 659 22.81 11.58 -4.03
N PHE A 660 24.04 11.23 -4.38
CA PHE A 660 24.57 9.88 -4.19
C PHE A 660 24.64 9.48 -2.72
N ARG A 661 25.13 10.38 -1.84
CA ARG A 661 25.13 10.15 -0.38
C ARG A 661 23.74 9.86 0.17
N CYS A 662 22.74 10.61 -0.25
CA CYS A 662 21.36 10.41 0.19
C CYS A 662 20.74 9.13 -0.38
N LEU A 663 21.13 8.74 -1.60
CA LEU A 663 20.72 7.49 -2.22
C LEU A 663 21.29 6.27 -1.49
N LEU A 664 22.56 6.32 -1.07
CA LEU A 664 23.13 5.29 -0.20
C LEU A 664 22.52 5.30 1.20
N SER A 665 22.22 6.46 1.78
CA SER A 665 21.52 6.55 3.06
C SER A 665 20.12 5.89 3.00
N THR A 666 19.45 5.94 1.84
CA THR A 666 18.16 5.26 1.61
C THR A 666 18.25 3.75 1.80
N TYR A 667 19.38 3.13 1.43
CA TYR A 667 19.62 1.69 1.53
C TYR A 667 19.43 1.17 2.97
N HIS A 668 19.79 1.99 3.95
CA HIS A 668 19.64 1.74 5.39
C HIS A 668 18.44 2.44 6.03
N SER A 669 17.62 3.15 5.24
CA SER A 669 16.48 3.86 5.81
C SER A 669 15.51 2.87 6.45
N PRO A 670 14.93 3.15 7.63
CA PRO A 670 14.06 2.19 8.32
C PRO A 670 12.88 1.67 7.51
N LYS A 671 12.41 2.45 6.53
CA LYS A 671 11.30 2.09 5.64
C LYS A 671 11.71 1.17 4.48
N MET A 672 12.99 1.11 4.13
CA MET A 672 13.50 0.35 2.97
C MET A 672 14.50 -0.74 3.36
N VAL A 673 15.06 -0.69 4.57
CA VAL A 673 16.11 -1.62 5.03
C VAL A 673 15.69 -3.08 4.89
N HIS A 674 14.42 -3.40 5.15
CA HIS A 674 13.89 -4.76 5.02
C HIS A 674 13.78 -5.23 3.56
N TYR A 675 13.60 -4.30 2.63
CA TYR A 675 13.52 -4.61 1.22
C TYR A 675 14.88 -4.65 0.55
N LEU A 676 15.74 -3.70 0.88
CA LEU A 676 17.05 -3.52 0.25
C LEU A 676 18.13 -4.29 1.02
N PHE A 677 18.63 -3.68 2.09
CA PHE A 677 19.79 -4.18 2.83
C PHE A 677 19.61 -5.59 3.40
N MET A 678 18.47 -5.88 4.05
CA MET A 678 18.26 -7.16 4.71
C MET A 678 18.26 -8.33 3.74
N GLN A 679 17.72 -8.15 2.53
CA GLN A 679 17.70 -9.22 1.53
C GLN A 679 19.08 -9.46 0.95
N ASP A 680 19.85 -8.39 0.77
CA ASP A 680 21.24 -8.48 0.36
C ASP A 680 22.09 -9.16 1.43
N PHE A 681 21.84 -8.85 2.71
CA PHE A 681 22.51 -9.49 3.84
C PHE A 681 22.15 -10.98 3.99
N ASN A 682 20.87 -11.35 3.83
CA ASN A 682 20.43 -12.75 3.82
C ASN A 682 21.11 -13.54 2.68
N ALA A 683 21.27 -12.92 1.50
CA ALA A 683 21.99 -13.52 0.38
C ALA A 683 23.44 -13.87 0.77
N ILE A 684 24.13 -13.01 1.54
CA ILE A 684 25.48 -13.31 2.06
C ILE A 684 25.47 -14.52 2.99
N GLN A 685 24.47 -14.68 3.85
CA GLN A 685 24.38 -15.86 4.73
C GLN A 685 24.19 -17.15 3.93
N PHE A 686 23.39 -17.13 2.86
CA PHE A 686 23.31 -18.25 1.92
C PHE A 686 24.65 -18.52 1.24
N LEU A 687 25.34 -17.48 0.74
CA LEU A 687 26.62 -17.64 0.07
C LEU A 687 27.72 -18.20 0.99
N ILE A 688 27.84 -17.71 2.22
CA ILE A 688 28.80 -18.21 3.22
C ILE A 688 28.55 -19.70 3.51
N SER A 689 27.28 -20.10 3.60
CA SER A 689 26.94 -21.48 3.93
C SER A 689 27.05 -22.45 2.76
N CYS A 690 26.84 -22.01 1.52
CA CYS A 690 26.68 -22.90 0.38
C CYS A 690 27.88 -22.91 -0.58
N LEU A 691 28.72 -21.86 -0.55
CA LEU A 691 29.95 -21.83 -1.35
C LEU A 691 31.11 -22.45 -0.59
N THR A 692 32.14 -22.89 -1.32
CA THR A 692 33.42 -23.17 -0.68
C THR A 692 33.98 -21.87 -0.08
N PRO A 693 34.71 -21.93 1.04
CA PRO A 693 35.26 -20.75 1.69
C PRO A 693 36.14 -19.90 0.76
N GLU A 694 36.89 -20.58 -0.10
CA GLU A 694 37.71 -19.93 -1.12
C GLU A 694 36.86 -19.20 -2.17
N ASN A 695 35.81 -19.84 -2.71
CA ASN A 695 34.94 -19.22 -3.70
C ASN A 695 34.19 -18.01 -3.10
N PHE A 696 33.73 -18.11 -1.86
CA PHE A 696 33.08 -16.99 -1.17
C PHE A 696 34.03 -15.80 -1.00
N LEU A 697 35.22 -16.02 -0.42
CA LEU A 697 36.18 -14.95 -0.19
C LEU A 697 36.66 -14.32 -1.50
N LYS A 698 36.91 -15.13 -2.54
CA LYS A 698 37.22 -14.61 -3.88
C LYS A 698 36.06 -13.80 -4.45
N TYR A 699 34.83 -14.28 -4.32
CA TYR A 699 33.67 -13.56 -4.84
C TYR A 699 33.52 -12.18 -4.18
N VAL A 700 33.72 -12.09 -2.86
CA VAL A 700 33.74 -10.80 -2.14
C VAL A 700 34.90 -9.93 -2.62
N LEU A 701 36.14 -10.43 -2.59
CA LEU A 701 37.33 -9.63 -2.93
C LEU A 701 37.27 -9.07 -4.35
N PHE A 702 36.89 -9.89 -5.33
CA PHE A 702 36.83 -9.47 -6.73
C PHE A 702 35.70 -8.48 -7.01
N ASN A 703 34.67 -8.37 -6.17
CA ASN A 703 33.57 -7.40 -6.34
C ASN A 703 33.75 -6.14 -5.51
N VAL A 704 34.33 -6.25 -4.31
CA VAL A 704 34.67 -5.11 -3.47
C VAL A 704 35.86 -4.33 -4.06
N PHE A 705 36.78 -5.02 -4.73
CA PHE A 705 37.90 -4.42 -5.45
C PHE A 705 37.90 -4.79 -6.93
N PRO A 706 37.03 -4.20 -7.78
CA PRO A 706 37.01 -4.52 -9.20
C PRO A 706 38.37 -4.27 -9.89
N SER A 707 39.16 -3.30 -9.40
CA SER A 707 40.50 -3.00 -9.91
C SER A 707 41.48 -4.18 -9.91
N ILE A 708 41.37 -5.14 -8.99
CA ILE A 708 42.31 -6.28 -8.93
C ILE A 708 42.15 -7.24 -10.12
N ARG A 709 41.02 -7.18 -10.83
CA ARG A 709 40.72 -8.02 -12.01
C ARG A 709 41.71 -7.81 -13.16
N GLU A 710 42.41 -6.68 -13.20
CA GLU A 710 43.45 -6.41 -14.19
C GLU A 710 44.81 -7.00 -13.80
N LYS A 711 44.99 -7.36 -12.52
CA LYS A 711 46.27 -7.77 -11.94
C LYS A 711 46.33 -9.24 -11.58
N THR A 712 45.18 -9.89 -11.38
CA THR A 712 45.09 -11.28 -10.96
C THR A 712 43.85 -11.96 -11.54
N THR A 713 43.81 -13.29 -11.47
CA THR A 713 42.68 -14.11 -11.93
C THR A 713 42.04 -14.84 -10.75
N VAL A 714 40.80 -15.31 -10.91
CA VAL A 714 40.08 -16.05 -9.85
C VAL A 714 40.76 -17.40 -9.52
N TYR A 715 41.67 -17.87 -10.37
CA TYR A 715 42.42 -19.11 -10.15
C TYR A 715 43.65 -18.95 -9.23
N GLU A 716 44.13 -17.72 -9.01
CA GLU A 716 45.24 -17.47 -8.11
C GLU A 716 44.88 -17.80 -6.67
N SER A 717 45.87 -18.18 -5.86
CA SER A 717 45.65 -18.46 -4.44
C SER A 717 45.20 -17.20 -3.70
N LEU A 718 44.39 -17.36 -2.65
CA LEU A 718 43.96 -16.21 -1.82
C LEU A 718 45.14 -15.44 -1.23
N SER A 719 46.22 -16.11 -0.84
CA SER A 719 47.41 -15.43 -0.30
C SER A 719 48.12 -14.58 -1.38
N SER A 720 48.19 -15.08 -2.63
CA SER A 720 48.68 -14.30 -3.79
C SER A 720 47.82 -13.07 -4.02
N ILE A 721 46.49 -13.22 -4.00
CA ILE A 721 45.55 -12.11 -4.15
C ILE A 721 45.73 -11.09 -3.02
N LEU A 722 45.75 -11.53 -1.75
CA LEU A 722 45.92 -10.66 -0.59
C LEU A 722 47.25 -9.88 -0.60
N SER A 723 48.29 -10.38 -1.27
CA SER A 723 49.57 -9.69 -1.38
C SER A 723 49.56 -8.47 -2.32
N LEU A 724 48.47 -8.24 -3.07
CA LEU A 724 48.33 -7.09 -3.96
C LEU A 724 48.27 -5.76 -3.17
N GLN A 725 48.89 -4.73 -3.74
CA GLN A 725 48.96 -3.39 -3.14
C GLN A 725 47.58 -2.74 -2.93
N GLU A 726 46.60 -3.05 -3.78
CA GLU A 726 45.21 -2.63 -3.60
C GLU A 726 44.59 -3.07 -2.27
N LEU A 727 45.13 -4.13 -1.67
CA LEU A 727 44.66 -4.71 -0.43
C LEU A 727 45.53 -4.30 0.77
N ASP A 728 46.40 -3.30 0.60
CA ASP A 728 47.10 -2.67 1.73
C ASP A 728 46.21 -1.66 2.47
N TYR A 729 45.06 -1.32 1.89
CA TYR A 729 44.04 -0.48 2.53
C TYR A 729 43.21 -1.29 3.54
N THR A 730 43.60 -1.20 4.82
CA THR A 730 42.96 -1.94 5.92
C THR A 730 41.50 -1.56 6.15
N SER A 731 41.04 -0.37 5.75
CA SER A 731 39.67 0.11 5.96
C SER A 731 38.62 -0.67 5.17
N ILE A 732 38.95 -1.18 3.98
CA ILE A 732 38.02 -2.00 3.18
C ILE A 732 38.02 -3.44 3.71
N LEU A 733 39.19 -4.00 4.02
CA LEU A 733 39.29 -5.31 4.66
C LEU A 733 38.47 -5.32 5.95
N GLN A 734 38.51 -4.25 6.73
CA GLN A 734 37.66 -4.08 7.90
C GLN A 734 36.17 -4.20 7.56
N GLN A 735 35.68 -3.63 6.45
CA GLN A 735 34.27 -3.79 6.07
C GLN A 735 33.92 -5.23 5.68
N ILE A 736 34.86 -5.96 5.05
CA ILE A 736 34.68 -7.39 4.75
C ILE A 736 34.57 -8.18 6.07
N PHE A 737 35.45 -7.93 7.04
CA PHE A 737 35.39 -8.54 8.37
C PHE A 737 34.10 -8.20 9.11
N ILE A 738 33.61 -6.96 9.00
CA ILE A 738 32.31 -6.55 9.55
C ILE A 738 31.18 -7.39 8.94
N LEU A 739 31.13 -7.51 7.61
CA LEU A 739 30.10 -8.29 6.93
C LEU A 739 30.15 -9.76 7.36
N ILE A 740 31.34 -10.36 7.36
CA ILE A 740 31.53 -11.76 7.75
C ILE A 740 31.12 -11.97 9.20
N TYR A 741 31.64 -11.18 10.15
CA TYR A 741 31.27 -11.29 11.56
C TYR A 741 29.75 -11.21 11.76
N ASN A 742 29.10 -10.26 11.09
CA ASN A 742 27.66 -10.10 11.15
C ASN A 742 26.92 -11.32 10.59
N ALA A 743 27.31 -11.80 9.42
CA ALA A 743 26.68 -12.95 8.79
C ALA A 743 26.83 -14.24 9.62
N LEU A 744 27.93 -14.38 10.36
CA LEU A 744 28.18 -15.50 11.27
C LEU A 744 27.40 -15.43 12.59
N THR A 745 26.91 -14.25 12.99
CA THR A 745 26.34 -14.01 14.33
C THR A 745 24.87 -13.62 14.33
N GLU A 746 24.32 -13.16 13.21
CA GLU A 746 22.89 -12.86 13.08
C GLU A 746 22.08 -14.14 12.85
N MET A 747 21.41 -14.62 13.90
CA MET A 747 20.82 -15.96 13.94
C MET A 747 19.39 -16.09 13.40
N ARG A 748 18.70 -15.02 12.96
CA ARG A 748 17.29 -15.15 12.53
C ARG A 748 17.09 -16.20 11.43
N LEU A 749 17.91 -16.12 10.38
CA LEU A 749 17.82 -17.02 9.23
C LEU A 749 18.54 -18.35 9.50
N VAL A 750 19.74 -18.28 10.08
CA VAL A 750 20.67 -19.43 10.12
C VAL A 750 20.58 -20.24 11.40
N GLY A 751 20.11 -19.64 12.50
CA GLY A 751 20.03 -20.26 13.81
C GLY A 751 18.75 -21.08 13.98
N ASP A 752 18.87 -22.18 14.72
CA ASP A 752 17.75 -23.03 15.12
C ASP A 752 17.06 -22.43 16.35
N LEU A 753 16.28 -21.37 16.11
CA LEU A 753 15.57 -20.60 17.12
C LEU A 753 14.13 -21.11 17.30
N GLU A 754 13.66 -21.16 18.54
CA GLU A 754 12.25 -21.46 18.85
C GLU A 754 11.29 -20.37 18.36
N ASP A 755 11.66 -19.09 18.52
CA ASP A 755 10.89 -17.93 18.06
C ASP A 755 11.78 -16.94 17.28
N PRO A 756 12.04 -17.19 15.98
CA PRO A 756 12.86 -16.34 15.13
C PRO A 756 12.34 -14.91 15.00
N ASP A 757 11.02 -14.70 15.10
CA ASP A 757 10.38 -13.40 14.94
C ASP A 757 10.58 -12.52 16.17
N SER A 758 10.38 -13.07 17.38
CA SER A 758 10.69 -12.34 18.63
C SER A 758 12.17 -12.01 18.73
N TYR A 759 13.04 -12.95 18.35
CA TYR A 759 14.48 -12.71 18.23
C TYR A 759 14.74 -11.52 17.29
N PHE A 760 14.14 -11.50 16.10
CA PHE A 760 14.37 -10.42 15.14
C PHE A 760 13.82 -9.05 15.61
N ILE A 761 12.67 -9.02 16.30
CA ILE A 761 12.14 -7.80 16.92
C ILE A 761 13.13 -7.26 17.95
N LYS A 762 13.66 -8.13 18.82
CA LYS A 762 14.68 -7.76 19.80
C LYS A 762 15.92 -7.18 19.13
N ARG A 763 16.46 -7.82 18.08
CA ARG A 763 17.62 -7.32 17.31
C ARG A 763 17.37 -5.93 16.71
N GLN A 764 16.20 -5.71 16.12
CA GLN A 764 15.84 -4.41 15.52
C GLN A 764 15.67 -3.30 16.56
N LEU A 765 15.04 -3.59 17.71
CA LEU A 765 14.88 -2.63 18.81
C LEU A 765 16.23 -2.19 19.35
N ILE A 766 17.08 -3.18 19.65
CA ILE A 766 18.48 -3.01 20.03
C ILE A 766 19.15 -2.09 19.02
N HIS A 767 19.04 -2.42 17.72
CA HIS A 767 19.59 -1.64 16.62
C HIS A 767 19.15 -0.16 16.60
N MET A 768 17.85 0.09 16.63
CA MET A 768 17.28 1.45 16.57
C MET A 768 17.62 2.32 17.78
N LEU A 769 17.76 1.72 18.96
CA LEU A 769 17.98 2.43 20.23
C LEU A 769 19.45 2.65 20.58
N ALA A 770 20.40 1.98 19.92
CA ALA A 770 21.81 2.28 20.18
C ALA A 770 22.24 3.64 19.64
N TYR A 771 21.71 4.01 18.46
CA TYR A 771 22.05 5.27 17.82
C TYR A 771 21.45 6.46 18.55
N GLU A 772 20.14 6.51 18.82
CA GLU A 772 19.58 7.59 19.63
C GLU A 772 18.31 7.15 20.35
N ASP A 773 17.94 7.91 21.37
CA ASP A 773 16.68 7.71 22.07
C ASP A 773 15.50 8.04 21.13
N LYS A 774 14.61 7.06 20.99
CA LYS A 774 13.42 7.14 20.14
C LYS A 774 12.17 7.12 20.98
N THR A 775 11.13 7.80 20.49
CA THR A 775 9.79 7.65 21.07
C THR A 775 9.24 6.28 20.74
N GLU A 776 8.37 5.76 21.62
CA GLU A 776 7.68 4.51 21.35
C GLU A 776 6.92 4.57 20.02
N ILE A 777 6.22 5.68 19.74
CA ILE A 777 5.51 5.92 18.47
C ILE A 777 6.45 5.76 17.27
N TYR A 778 7.66 6.30 17.34
CA TYR A 778 8.65 6.14 16.28
C TYR A 778 9.05 4.67 16.10
N LEU A 779 9.35 3.96 17.20
CA LEU A 779 9.72 2.54 17.14
C LEU A 779 8.58 1.69 16.55
N ARG A 780 7.34 1.94 16.98
CA ARG A 780 6.16 1.23 16.44
C ARG A 780 5.98 1.46 14.94
N LYS A 781 6.30 2.66 14.45
CA LYS A 781 6.14 3.04 13.05
C LYS A 781 7.24 2.46 12.13
N ASN A 782 8.42 2.18 12.68
CA ASN A 782 9.60 1.82 11.90
C ASN A 782 10.11 0.40 12.16
N ILE A 783 9.58 -0.32 13.16
CA ILE A 783 9.90 -1.73 13.37
C ILE A 783 9.13 -2.62 12.42
N TYR A 784 9.86 -3.59 11.89
CA TYR A 784 9.30 -4.71 11.16
C TYR A 784 8.95 -5.82 12.14
N ARG A 785 7.66 -5.96 12.48
CA ARG A 785 7.20 -6.91 13.52
C ARG A 785 6.82 -8.28 12.97
N ASP A 786 6.22 -8.31 11.79
CA ASP A 786 5.67 -9.48 11.13
C ASP A 786 5.35 -9.06 9.69
N ARG A 787 5.65 -9.92 8.70
CA ARG A 787 5.29 -9.63 7.29
C ARG A 787 3.80 -9.33 7.18
N SER A 788 2.94 -10.05 7.91
CA SER A 788 1.45 -9.98 7.83
C SER A 788 0.81 -8.61 8.06
N SER A 789 1.57 -7.57 8.41
CA SER A 789 1.01 -6.24 8.61
C SER A 789 1.48 -5.19 7.61
N PHE A 790 2.75 -5.21 7.14
CA PHE A 790 3.41 -4.12 6.36
C PHE A 790 2.94 -2.67 6.66
N ARG A 791 2.36 -2.45 7.83
CA ARG A 791 1.64 -1.25 8.27
C ARG A 791 1.94 -1.08 9.75
N SER A 792 2.10 0.18 10.12
CA SER A 792 2.13 0.64 11.50
C SER A 792 0.77 0.55 12.21
N SER A 793 -0.15 -0.31 11.77
CA SER A 793 -1.51 -0.47 12.30
C SER A 793 -1.82 -1.94 12.59
N ILE A 794 -1.02 -2.50 13.50
CA ILE A 794 -1.40 -3.43 14.58
C ILE A 794 -2.65 -4.32 14.37
N PRO A 795 -2.44 -5.65 14.24
CA PRO A 795 -3.21 -6.68 14.93
C PRO A 795 -2.74 -6.82 16.39
N ARG A 796 -3.66 -6.86 17.37
CA ARG A 796 -3.33 -6.88 18.83
C ARG A 796 -2.55 -8.11 19.29
N SER A 797 -2.59 -9.24 18.58
CA SER A 797 -1.89 -10.48 18.99
C SER A 797 -0.37 -10.32 19.07
N ASN A 798 0.23 -9.46 18.22
CA ASN A 798 1.66 -9.15 18.24
C ASN A 798 1.99 -7.88 19.05
N MET A 799 1.01 -7.23 19.70
CA MET A 799 1.27 -6.07 20.56
C MET A 799 1.92 -6.48 21.88
N SER A 800 1.42 -7.55 22.52
CA SER A 800 1.96 -7.99 23.82
C SER A 800 3.45 -8.30 23.73
N LYS A 801 3.87 -9.09 22.72
CA LYS A 801 5.27 -9.46 22.52
C LYS A 801 6.19 -8.27 22.30
N PHE A 802 5.81 -7.32 21.45
CA PHE A 802 6.63 -6.12 21.26
C PHE A 802 6.75 -5.30 22.55
N ASP A 803 5.62 -5.12 23.26
CA ASP A 803 5.57 -4.28 24.46
C ASP A 803 6.43 -4.91 25.56
N GLU A 804 6.38 -6.24 25.70
CA GLU A 804 7.22 -7.06 26.56
C GLU A 804 8.70 -6.88 26.22
N ILE A 805 9.11 -7.13 24.97
CA ILE A 805 10.51 -6.99 24.53
C ILE A 805 11.01 -5.55 24.71
N LEU A 806 10.21 -4.54 24.36
CA LEU A 806 10.60 -3.14 24.53
C LEU A 806 10.82 -2.79 26.01
N SER A 807 9.98 -3.31 26.90
CA SER A 807 10.10 -3.09 28.34
C SER A 807 11.33 -3.77 28.95
N GLU A 808 11.73 -4.94 28.43
CA GLU A 808 12.96 -5.63 28.80
C GLU A 808 14.20 -4.84 28.36
N LEU A 809 14.17 -4.30 27.14
CA LEU A 809 15.34 -3.70 26.50
C LEU A 809 15.62 -2.25 26.89
N SER A 810 14.61 -1.50 27.31
CA SER A 810 14.70 -0.04 27.41
C SER A 810 14.08 0.53 28.67
N THR A 811 14.60 1.69 29.09
CA THR A 811 14.06 2.52 30.17
C THR A 811 13.44 3.79 29.58
N THR A 812 12.40 4.31 30.23
CA THR A 812 11.75 5.54 29.78
C THR A 812 12.46 6.75 30.39
N VAL A 813 12.86 7.70 29.55
CA VAL A 813 13.55 8.92 29.98
C VAL A 813 12.69 10.12 29.63
N HIS A 814 12.49 11.01 30.62
CA HIS A 814 11.80 12.27 30.44
C HIS A 814 12.82 13.39 30.25
N THR A 815 12.92 13.95 29.05
CA THR A 815 13.74 15.14 28.79
C THR A 815 12.86 16.33 28.45
N PRO A 816 13.32 17.58 28.68
CA PRO A 816 12.55 18.80 28.38
C PRO A 816 12.15 18.93 26.89
N LEU A 817 12.90 18.27 25.98
CA LEU A 817 12.74 18.34 24.53
C LEU A 817 12.01 17.12 23.91
N LYS A 818 12.01 15.96 24.57
CA LYS A 818 11.35 14.74 24.11
C LYS A 818 10.61 14.10 25.30
N LYS A 819 9.27 14.19 25.32
CA LYS A 819 8.43 13.41 26.25
C LYS A 819 8.40 11.94 25.79
N ASP A 820 8.53 11.02 26.75
CA ASP A 820 8.36 9.57 26.58
C ASP A 820 9.33 8.89 25.58
N SER A 821 10.60 9.30 25.62
CA SER A 821 11.67 8.63 24.89
C SER A 821 12.07 7.33 25.58
N LYS A 822 12.42 6.31 24.79
CA LYS A 822 13.00 5.04 25.23
C LYS A 822 14.52 5.09 25.04
N MET A 823 15.25 4.76 26.09
CA MET A 823 16.72 4.65 26.10
C MET A 823 17.10 3.19 26.27
N LEU A 824 18.04 2.68 25.47
CA LEU A 824 18.52 1.31 25.58
C LEU A 824 19.21 1.08 26.94
N ASN A 825 18.88 -0.02 27.61
CA ASN A 825 19.56 -0.43 28.83
C ASN A 825 21.03 -0.74 28.55
N SER A 826 21.94 -0.32 29.42
CA SER A 826 23.39 -0.46 29.21
C SER A 826 23.84 -1.90 28.98
N ILE A 827 23.18 -2.88 29.61
CA ILE A 827 23.45 -4.31 29.43
C ILE A 827 23.21 -4.82 28.00
N ASN A 828 22.39 -4.12 27.22
CA ASN A 828 22.08 -4.48 25.84
C ASN A 828 22.96 -3.72 24.82
N LEU A 829 23.78 -2.78 25.30
CA LEU A 829 24.66 -1.96 24.48
C LEU A 829 26.06 -2.57 24.47
N GLU A 830 26.24 -3.67 23.76
CA GLU A 830 27.52 -4.40 23.70
C GLU A 830 28.24 -4.25 22.34
N PRO A 831 29.57 -4.04 22.31
CA PRO A 831 30.35 -4.00 21.06
C PRO A 831 30.25 -5.29 20.25
N GLY A 832 30.01 -6.41 20.95
CA GLY A 832 29.82 -7.74 20.37
C GLY A 832 28.51 -7.86 19.57
N CYS A 833 27.57 -6.93 19.74
CA CYS A 833 26.30 -6.96 19.03
C CYS A 833 26.50 -6.66 17.53
N PRO A 834 26.23 -7.63 16.63
CA PRO A 834 26.59 -7.49 15.22
C PRO A 834 25.84 -6.34 14.52
N PHE A 835 24.53 -6.24 14.73
CA PHE A 835 23.62 -5.41 13.94
C PHE A 835 23.99 -3.92 13.87
N TYR A 836 24.73 -3.38 14.83
CA TYR A 836 25.13 -1.97 14.82
C TYR A 836 26.23 -1.65 13.81
N HIS A 837 27.02 -2.64 13.39
CA HIS A 837 28.14 -2.42 12.48
C HIS A 837 27.71 -2.36 11.02
N LEU A 838 26.47 -2.75 10.73
CA LEU A 838 25.87 -2.72 9.39
C LEU A 838 25.28 -1.35 9.02
N ASN A 839 25.14 -0.45 9.98
CA ASN A 839 24.52 0.87 9.87
C ASN A 839 25.19 1.86 8.90
N THR A 840 24.56 3.03 8.70
CA THR A 840 25.19 4.16 8.00
C THR A 840 26.51 4.60 8.68
N ILE A 841 27.35 5.34 7.97
CA ILE A 841 28.63 5.84 8.52
C ILE A 841 28.40 6.67 9.79
N ASP A 842 27.39 7.53 9.78
CA ASP A 842 27.07 8.42 10.90
C ASP A 842 26.57 7.63 12.11
N ASP A 843 25.69 6.66 11.87
CA ASP A 843 25.15 5.77 12.89
C ASP A 843 26.25 4.93 13.55
N LYS A 844 27.15 4.36 12.74
CA LYS A 844 28.31 3.58 13.22
C LYS A 844 29.24 4.46 14.05
N ARG A 845 29.58 5.66 13.56
CA ARG A 845 30.48 6.59 14.26
C ARG A 845 29.92 7.00 15.61
N TYR A 846 28.63 7.34 15.66
CA TYR A 846 27.97 7.68 16.91
C TYR A 846 27.95 6.50 17.89
N THR A 847 27.60 5.31 17.41
CA THR A 847 27.54 4.11 18.25
C THR A 847 28.92 3.74 18.81
N LEU A 848 29.97 3.85 17.99
CA LEU A 848 31.36 3.66 18.43
C LEU A 848 31.78 4.68 19.48
N ASN A 849 31.44 5.97 19.30
CA ASN A 849 31.71 6.99 20.31
C ASN A 849 30.98 6.68 21.63
N LYS A 850 29.75 6.16 21.57
CA LYS A 850 28.99 5.74 22.75
C LYS A 850 29.66 4.57 23.47
N PHE A 851 30.15 3.57 22.73
CA PHE A 851 30.95 2.48 23.29
C PHE A 851 32.24 3.00 23.93
N PHE A 852 32.97 3.88 23.24
CA PHE A 852 34.21 4.46 23.76
C PHE A 852 33.96 5.17 25.10
N LEU A 853 32.95 6.03 25.18
CA LEU A 853 32.59 6.71 26.43
C LEU A 853 32.19 5.71 27.54
N MET A 854 31.44 4.66 27.20
CA MET A 854 31.02 3.65 28.15
C MET A 854 32.22 2.88 28.73
N TYR A 855 33.14 2.43 27.88
CA TYR A 855 34.34 1.69 28.27
C TYR A 855 35.41 2.56 28.96
N VAL A 856 35.33 3.88 28.80
CA VAL A 856 36.13 4.82 29.59
C VAL A 856 35.51 5.04 30.98
N CYS A 857 34.18 5.14 31.07
CA CYS A 857 33.47 5.45 32.32
C CYS A 857 33.19 4.21 33.20
N SER A 858 33.21 3.02 32.61
CA SER A 858 32.97 1.74 33.26
C SER A 858 33.94 0.70 32.69
N THR A 859 34.26 -0.35 33.44
CA THR A 859 35.06 -1.50 32.96
C THR A 859 34.17 -2.72 32.72
N PRO A 860 33.28 -2.71 31.72
CA PRO A 860 32.45 -3.88 31.42
C PRO A 860 33.32 -5.00 30.82
N GLU A 861 33.03 -6.25 31.17
CA GLU A 861 33.59 -7.39 30.44
C GLU A 861 33.04 -7.39 29.01
N PHE A 862 33.87 -7.66 28.01
CA PHE A 862 33.38 -7.90 26.65
C PHE A 862 32.60 -9.22 26.60
N ILE A 863 31.33 -9.15 26.18
CA ILE A 863 30.45 -10.32 26.06
C ILE A 863 30.21 -10.62 24.57
N PRO A 864 30.68 -11.78 24.06
CA PRO A 864 30.34 -12.20 22.69
C PRO A 864 28.83 -12.52 22.57
N PRO A 865 28.27 -12.60 21.35
CA PRO A 865 26.89 -13.04 21.14
C PRO A 865 26.59 -14.41 21.75
N GLU A 866 25.33 -14.65 22.10
CA GLU A 866 24.85 -15.99 22.47
C GLU A 866 25.08 -16.97 21.32
N ILE A 867 25.45 -18.20 21.66
CA ILE A 867 25.71 -19.26 20.69
C ILE A 867 24.43 -20.08 20.51
N THR A 868 23.85 -20.00 19.32
CA THR A 868 22.70 -20.81 18.90
C THR A 868 23.17 -21.90 17.94
N GLU A 869 22.60 -23.11 18.03
CA GLU A 869 22.81 -24.17 17.04
C GLU A 869 22.34 -23.74 15.65
N LEU A 870 22.93 -24.31 14.59
CA LEU A 870 22.61 -23.96 13.21
C LEU A 870 21.51 -24.86 12.65
N ARG A 871 20.66 -24.28 11.79
CA ARG A 871 19.70 -25.06 11.01
C ARG A 871 20.43 -26.01 10.05
N PRO A 872 19.81 -27.13 9.66
CA PRO A 872 20.43 -28.10 8.74
C PRO A 872 20.89 -27.48 7.41
N GLU A 873 20.13 -26.54 6.87
CA GLU A 873 20.44 -25.79 5.64
C GLU A 873 21.73 -24.98 5.74
N PHE A 874 22.11 -24.57 6.95
CA PHE A 874 23.16 -23.59 7.20
C PHE A 874 24.41 -24.14 7.90
N LYS A 875 24.54 -25.48 8.02
CA LYS A 875 25.71 -26.11 8.63
C LYS A 875 27.03 -25.78 7.95
N GLY A 876 27.00 -25.42 6.65
CA GLY A 876 28.20 -24.97 5.92
C GLY A 876 28.81 -23.67 6.46
N ILE A 877 28.11 -22.93 7.33
CA ILE A 877 28.71 -21.83 8.10
C ILE A 877 29.83 -22.33 9.00
N ASP A 878 29.69 -23.50 9.64
CA ASP A 878 30.76 -24.07 10.44
C ASP A 878 31.91 -24.55 9.52
N ASP A 879 31.60 -25.09 8.34
CA ASP A 879 32.60 -25.45 7.32
C ASP A 879 33.44 -24.23 6.92
N PHE A 880 32.81 -23.05 6.78
CA PHE A 880 33.48 -21.78 6.54
C PHE A 880 34.32 -21.34 7.75
N LEU A 881 33.69 -21.28 8.92
CA LEU A 881 34.29 -20.75 10.15
C LEU A 881 35.56 -21.50 10.56
N PHE A 882 35.56 -22.84 10.37
CA PHE A 882 36.67 -23.73 10.71
C PHE A 882 37.49 -24.18 9.49
N SER A 883 37.38 -23.47 8.35
CA SER A 883 38.19 -23.77 7.17
C SER A 883 39.60 -23.24 7.28
N GLU A 884 40.58 -24.04 6.85
CA GLU A 884 41.98 -23.59 6.70
C GLU A 884 42.06 -22.30 5.87
N THR A 885 41.24 -22.19 4.83
CA THR A 885 41.16 -21.01 3.96
C THR A 885 40.80 -19.74 4.72
N PHE A 886 39.75 -19.77 5.55
CA PHE A 886 39.33 -18.58 6.29
C PHE A 886 40.31 -18.24 7.42
N LEU A 887 40.86 -19.26 8.08
CA LEU A 887 41.89 -19.10 9.09
C LEU A 887 43.16 -18.45 8.51
N GLN A 888 43.59 -18.90 7.33
CA GLN A 888 44.71 -18.29 6.61
C GLN A 888 44.42 -16.84 6.19
N PHE A 889 43.18 -16.55 5.77
CA PHE A 889 42.73 -15.18 5.47
C PHE A 889 42.81 -14.27 6.70
N ILE A 890 42.40 -14.76 7.88
CA ILE A 890 42.54 -14.05 9.16
C ILE A 890 44.01 -13.77 9.46
N LEU A 891 44.89 -14.78 9.35
CA LEU A 891 46.32 -14.62 9.62
C LEU A 891 47.01 -13.65 8.67
N ASP A 892 46.66 -13.67 7.37
CA ASP A 892 47.23 -12.75 6.38
C ASP A 892 46.83 -11.30 6.66
N CYS A 893 45.57 -11.07 7.05
CA CYS A 893 45.09 -9.75 7.43
C CYS A 893 45.68 -9.29 8.77
N PHE A 894 45.83 -10.22 9.73
CA PHE A 894 46.45 -9.94 11.03
C PHE A 894 47.93 -9.59 10.87
N ASP A 895 48.71 -10.36 10.12
CA ASP A 895 50.13 -10.09 9.87
C ASP A 895 50.34 -8.73 9.18
N LYS A 896 49.50 -8.41 8.19
CA LYS A 896 49.49 -7.09 7.54
C LYS A 896 49.24 -5.95 8.52
N TYR A 897 48.28 -6.10 9.42
CA TYR A 897 48.01 -5.11 10.47
C TYR A 897 49.18 -5.03 11.46
N TYR A 898 49.65 -6.18 11.96
CA TYR A 898 50.66 -6.31 12.99
C TYR A 898 51.99 -5.68 12.57
N ARG A 899 52.40 -5.82 11.30
CA ARG A 899 53.66 -5.24 10.79
C ARG A 899 53.65 -3.72 10.61
N ASN A 900 52.49 -3.06 10.67
CA ASN A 900 52.39 -1.63 10.41
C ASN A 900 52.23 -0.81 11.72
N SER A 901 53.37 -0.33 12.24
CA SER A 901 53.45 0.38 13.53
C SER A 901 52.62 1.68 13.65
N GLU A 902 52.19 2.27 12.54
CA GLU A 902 51.32 3.47 12.56
C GLU A 902 49.84 3.10 12.78
N LEU A 903 49.42 1.92 12.34
CA LEU A 903 48.03 1.45 12.53
C LEU A 903 47.70 1.12 13.98
N TRP A 904 48.71 0.83 14.80
CA TRP A 904 48.55 0.52 16.22
C TRP A 904 48.23 1.74 17.08
N LYS A 905 48.53 2.94 16.57
CA LYS A 905 48.49 4.20 17.34
C LYS A 905 47.27 5.07 17.06
N ASN A 906 46.49 4.76 16.03
CA ASN A 906 45.33 5.56 15.62
C ASN A 906 44.04 5.02 16.25
N GLU A 907 43.24 5.88 16.87
CA GLU A 907 42.00 5.54 17.61
C GLU A 907 40.80 5.12 16.72
N ALA A 908 41.04 4.69 15.47
CA ALA A 908 39.96 4.27 14.58
C ALA A 908 39.42 2.89 14.99
N PRO A 909 38.17 2.52 14.60
CA PRO A 909 37.75 1.14 14.70
C PRO A 909 38.65 0.32 13.76
N ASP A 910 39.71 -0.27 14.29
CA ASP A 910 40.71 -0.94 13.47
C ASP A 910 40.22 -2.29 12.94
N LEU A 911 40.77 -2.70 11.80
CA LEU A 911 40.66 -4.08 11.26
C LEU A 911 40.87 -5.14 12.36
N PHE A 912 41.79 -4.86 13.27
CA PHE A 912 42.12 -5.71 14.41
C PHE A 912 40.95 -5.99 15.36
N LEU A 913 40.09 -5.01 15.63
CA LEU A 913 38.93 -5.18 16.52
C LEU A 913 38.02 -6.29 16.00
N PHE A 914 37.71 -6.30 14.70
CA PHE A 914 36.86 -7.33 14.10
C PHE A 914 37.57 -8.67 13.96
N ILE A 915 38.89 -8.68 13.77
CA ILE A 915 39.68 -9.92 13.84
C ILE A 915 39.52 -10.56 15.23
N ILE A 916 39.74 -9.80 16.32
CA ILE A 916 39.58 -10.34 17.69
C ILE A 916 38.15 -10.81 17.94
N MET A 917 37.14 -10.07 17.48
CA MET A 917 35.73 -10.47 17.62
C MET A 917 35.45 -11.81 16.93
N ILE A 918 35.99 -12.03 15.73
CA ILE A 918 35.89 -13.32 15.03
C ILE A 918 36.66 -14.42 15.77
N LEU A 919 37.88 -14.15 16.27
CA LEU A 919 38.65 -15.13 17.04
C LEU A 919 37.91 -15.55 18.32
N CYS A 920 37.32 -14.59 19.04
CA CYS A 920 36.49 -14.86 20.21
C CYS A 920 35.26 -15.70 19.85
N LEU A 921 34.62 -15.40 18.72
CA LEU A 921 33.48 -16.18 18.22
C LEU A 921 33.89 -17.61 17.90
N ILE A 922 34.98 -17.80 17.17
CA ILE A 922 35.53 -19.12 16.80
C ILE A 922 35.77 -19.96 18.07
N LEU A 923 36.46 -19.40 19.07
CA LEU A 923 36.71 -20.09 20.34
C LEU A 923 35.42 -20.43 21.08
N ARG A 924 34.47 -19.50 21.14
CA ARG A 924 33.21 -19.72 21.83
C ARG A 924 32.34 -20.77 21.14
N VAL A 925 32.21 -20.72 19.81
CA VAL A 925 31.49 -21.73 19.02
C VAL A 925 32.11 -23.11 19.23
N SER A 926 33.44 -23.22 19.30
CA SER A 926 34.11 -24.50 19.52
C SER A 926 33.86 -25.15 20.90
N LYS A 927 33.52 -24.32 21.89
CA LYS A 927 33.18 -24.74 23.26
C LYS A 927 31.68 -25.05 23.39
N ASP A 928 30.83 -24.19 22.82
CA ASP A 928 29.39 -24.17 23.10
C ASP A 928 28.54 -24.92 22.05
N ARG A 929 28.96 -25.02 20.78
CA ARG A 929 28.24 -25.80 19.74
C ARG A 929 28.74 -27.23 19.60
N THR A 930 27.85 -28.07 19.06
CA THR A 930 28.19 -29.42 18.61
C THR A 930 28.98 -29.41 17.28
N ILE A 931 30.30 -29.21 17.37
CA ILE A 931 31.22 -29.25 16.21
C ILE A 931 31.89 -30.62 16.03
N SER A 932 32.31 -30.93 14.79
CA SER A 932 33.02 -32.17 14.46
C SER A 932 34.43 -32.25 15.07
N ASP A 933 34.95 -33.47 15.26
CA ASP A 933 36.32 -33.68 15.76
C ASP A 933 37.36 -33.08 14.82
N THR A 934 37.13 -33.14 13.51
CA THR A 934 37.99 -32.49 12.50
C THR A 934 38.07 -30.97 12.72
N TYR A 935 36.99 -30.32 13.13
CA TYR A 935 37.01 -28.89 13.47
C TYR A 935 37.78 -28.63 14.76
N ARG A 936 37.70 -29.51 15.75
CA ARG A 936 38.50 -29.41 16.98
C ARG A 936 39.99 -29.55 16.70
N GLU A 937 40.39 -30.47 15.82
CA GLU A 937 41.79 -30.65 15.43
C GLU A 937 42.34 -29.40 14.72
N ARG A 938 41.63 -28.87 13.73
CA ARG A 938 42.02 -27.62 13.03
C ARG A 938 42.13 -26.43 13.96
N MET A 939 41.29 -26.37 14.99
CA MET A 939 41.34 -25.32 16.01
C MET A 939 42.64 -25.37 16.83
N LEU A 940 43.12 -26.58 17.16
CA LEU A 940 44.41 -26.76 17.84
C LEU A 940 45.58 -26.32 16.95
N GLU A 941 45.50 -26.59 15.65
CA GLU A 941 46.50 -26.13 14.68
C GLU A 941 46.49 -24.60 14.56
N PHE A 942 45.30 -24.00 14.42
CA PHE A 942 45.15 -22.56 14.23
C PHE A 942 45.63 -21.73 15.43
N PHE A 943 45.23 -22.11 16.64
CA PHE A 943 45.67 -21.42 17.87
C PHE A 943 47.05 -21.92 18.36
N GLY A 944 47.65 -22.88 17.67
CA GLY A 944 49.02 -23.33 17.86
C GLY A 944 50.08 -22.37 17.31
N PRO A 945 51.37 -22.78 17.34
CA PRO A 945 52.47 -22.00 16.76
C PRO A 945 52.29 -21.75 15.27
N GLN A 946 52.35 -20.49 14.84
CA GLN A 946 52.13 -20.11 13.43
C GLN A 946 53.42 -19.69 12.72
N PRO A 947 53.79 -20.31 11.58
CA PRO A 947 55.00 -19.93 10.83
C PRO A 947 55.05 -18.46 10.40
N LYS A 948 53.89 -17.88 10.05
CA LYS A 948 53.79 -16.46 9.65
C LYS A 948 54.05 -15.49 10.80
N LEU A 949 53.92 -15.96 12.04
CA LEU A 949 54.08 -15.19 13.26
C LEU A 949 55.34 -15.63 14.03
N GLU A 950 56.40 -15.96 13.30
CA GLU A 950 57.69 -16.39 13.87
C GLU A 950 57.58 -17.61 14.80
N ASN A 951 56.63 -18.51 14.51
CA ASN A 951 56.27 -19.68 15.33
C ASN A 951 55.77 -19.34 16.74
N ARG A 952 55.27 -18.12 16.96
CA ARG A 952 54.54 -17.75 18.18
C ARG A 952 53.07 -18.13 18.05
N ARG A 953 52.38 -18.35 19.18
CA ARG A 953 50.92 -18.48 19.19
C ARG A 953 50.29 -17.09 19.16
N LEU A 954 49.09 -16.98 18.58
CA LEU A 954 48.30 -15.74 18.63
C LEU A 954 48.09 -15.27 20.07
N ARG A 955 47.81 -16.21 20.99
CA ARG A 955 47.68 -15.94 22.43
C ARG A 955 48.94 -15.28 23.01
N ASP A 956 50.11 -15.85 22.75
CA ASP A 956 51.38 -15.34 23.30
C ASP A 956 51.65 -13.91 22.81
N ILE A 957 51.29 -13.61 21.56
CA ILE A 957 51.38 -12.26 20.99
C ILE A 957 50.41 -11.33 21.71
N MET A 958 49.14 -11.72 21.84
CA MET A 958 48.13 -10.91 22.52
C MET A 958 48.47 -10.64 23.99
N GLU A 959 49.02 -11.62 24.71
CA GLU A 959 49.46 -11.45 26.10
C GLU A 959 50.65 -10.48 26.19
N THR A 960 51.65 -10.62 25.31
CA THR A 960 52.85 -9.77 25.30
C THR A 960 52.50 -8.31 24.98
N GLU A 961 51.64 -8.08 24.00
CA GLU A 961 51.28 -6.74 23.51
C GLU A 961 50.09 -6.12 24.28
N SER A 962 49.48 -6.85 25.23
CA SER A 962 48.27 -6.43 25.95
C SER A 962 48.40 -5.06 26.66
N THR A 963 49.62 -4.69 27.06
CA THR A 963 49.92 -3.43 27.75
C THR A 963 50.06 -2.23 26.79
N GLU A 964 50.28 -2.48 25.50
CA GLU A 964 50.48 -1.45 24.48
C GLU A 964 49.17 -0.94 23.87
N PHE A 965 48.06 -1.68 24.04
CA PHE A 965 46.75 -1.25 23.54
C PHE A 965 46.17 -0.08 24.35
N GLN A 966 46.16 1.11 23.74
CA GLN A 966 45.60 2.32 24.33
C GLN A 966 44.07 2.43 24.17
N SER A 967 43.47 1.65 23.26
CA SER A 967 42.03 1.70 23.01
C SER A 967 41.23 1.07 24.15
N PRO A 968 40.28 1.80 24.77
CA PRO A 968 39.47 1.31 25.88
C PRO A 968 38.50 0.19 25.46
N ILE A 969 38.24 0.02 24.16
CA ILE A 969 37.38 -1.05 23.62
C ILE A 969 38.18 -2.30 23.30
N VAL A 970 39.38 -2.16 22.73
CA VAL A 970 40.19 -3.30 22.25
C VAL A 970 40.76 -4.09 23.43
N LYS A 971 41.22 -3.42 24.48
CA LYS A 971 41.87 -4.09 25.61
C LYS A 971 40.96 -5.13 26.29
N PRO A 972 39.70 -4.84 26.67
CA PRO A 972 38.79 -5.85 27.23
C PRO A 972 38.46 -7.01 26.27
N MET A 973 38.46 -6.76 24.96
CA MET A 973 38.28 -7.83 23.96
C MET A 973 39.50 -8.77 23.91
N VAL A 974 40.71 -8.23 23.98
CA VAL A 974 41.96 -9.01 24.05
C VAL A 974 42.01 -9.83 25.34
N GLU A 975 41.67 -9.23 26.49
CA GLU A 975 41.56 -9.95 27.77
C GLU A 975 40.55 -11.10 27.68
N ARG A 976 39.39 -10.86 27.05
CA ARG A 976 38.40 -11.90 26.82
C ARG A 976 38.90 -13.00 25.89
N PHE A 977 39.62 -12.65 24.82
CA PHE A 977 40.23 -13.60 23.91
C PHE A 977 41.22 -14.52 24.64
N ILE A 978 42.10 -13.95 25.47
CA ILE A 978 43.06 -14.71 26.28
C ILE A 978 42.32 -15.69 27.19
N LYS A 979 41.30 -15.22 27.93
CA LYS A 979 40.46 -16.06 28.81
C LYS A 979 39.72 -17.17 28.06
N LEU A 980 39.26 -16.92 26.83
CA LEU A 980 38.63 -17.94 26.00
C LEU A 980 39.63 -18.95 25.40
N SER A 981 40.91 -18.56 25.29
CA SER A 981 42.01 -19.38 24.76
C SER A 981 42.69 -20.23 25.84
N GLU A 982 42.27 -20.10 27.10
CA GLU A 982 42.50 -21.07 28.17
C GLU A 982 41.58 -22.28 28.01
#